data_AF-A0AAW0GSD2-F1
#
_entry.id   AF-A0AAW0GSD2-F1
#
_cell.length_a   1.000
_cell.length_b   1.000
_cell.length_c   1.000
_cell.angle_alpha   90.00
_cell.angle_beta   90.00
_cell.angle_gamma   90.00
#
_symmetry.space_group_name_H-M   'P 1'
#
loop_
_entity.id
_entity.type
_entity.pdbx_description
1 polymer ?
#
loop_
_entity_poly.entity_id
_entity_poly.type
_entity_poly.pdbx_seq_one_letter_code
_entity_poly.pdbx_strand_id
1 'polypeptide(L)'
;MSVLLDLTPITLLSEFDTYSNIQEVVPYQLTAGMGQFHERTVWKIPSLVDLPETSRGVTFDPDLLARLLFNIYIKMFPWEDLSNRMRGMYLGDTPHVDRIHHSRLTLALLIQLIQRHVTTDWNQTIKNLLSLMSSGKTLLSGPQNVQDFSCHLDRLGIYSITNFAPVDSAEVARLTKLGVKRLQIFDPVPPLICVVLVVPRSKLDVLDDPDLGNPSLHVVVRSDKFNNHFTPVQAVFGTIVSSDTEDVSYFSPDPLGRSNSTPLLLMFWIPSWTLTLTKKAITVALALQKASQTSKMSSKLGSDLELFATSFEDKQHVLLSKELPRMDANRNIPTSSTFPGFPPPPETAVRAAVSTDSTNIQSFVIRVNIDDPDARAELAQKSTPIKVIQKSSCSVEVTLGTTLKRVLAFPFPVNGKDPMLRVARTSFYIEVVTQLASFRKPGGMRLNRFPIAKSGLDSASWNFHRVVIDNLPVLDSDPKKLEWLGGHATYMMSQRERSILEGSAQKDAAIDDLVDVKSSLHLILTTCAGVYRPQRSVFALREQGSNDIKALIFVASLRLDLQAHTVVADAFVLTMDQDYLKTIAKSLSDLSPAIFGVDISPQEAEVWQHILPSMAERCRKWNHGEECTNQQGNNNISPGPTGYSICRCGRGQDITTFKEKGEWDAFAPYVTRIAISPLFAVSYLDPI
;
A
#
# COMPACT_ATOMS: atom_id res chain seq x y z
N MET A 1 6.73 -1.84 -4.87
CA MET A 1 5.55 -0.96 -4.73
C MET A 1 5.58 -0.16 -3.45
N SER A 2 5.73 -0.76 -2.26
CA SER A 2 5.65 -0.04 -0.99
C SER A 2 6.55 1.19 -0.88
N VAL A 3 7.80 1.10 -1.34
CA VAL A 3 8.75 2.23 -1.36
C VAL A 3 8.37 3.31 -2.39
N LEU A 4 7.86 2.90 -3.57
CA LEU A 4 7.55 3.83 -4.67
C LEU A 4 6.30 4.68 -4.37
N LEU A 5 5.38 4.16 -3.57
CA LEU A 5 4.11 4.79 -3.21
C LEU A 5 4.07 5.29 -1.77
N ASP A 6 5.10 4.99 -0.97
CA ASP A 6 5.07 5.16 0.49
C ASP A 6 3.76 4.61 1.09
N LEU A 7 3.38 3.41 0.67
CA LEU A 7 2.11 2.78 1.05
C LEU A 7 2.29 1.27 1.13
N THR A 8 2.03 0.69 2.30
CA THR A 8 2.28 -0.73 2.54
C THR A 8 1.13 -1.38 3.33
N PRO A 9 0.84 -2.67 3.08
CA PRO A 9 0.03 -3.46 4.00
C PRO A 9 0.67 -3.42 5.37
N ILE A 10 -0.11 -3.10 6.39
CA ILE A 10 0.40 -3.02 7.76
C ILE A 10 0.83 -4.40 8.26
N THR A 11 0.04 -5.41 7.93
CA THR A 11 0.22 -6.83 8.25
C THR A 11 1.50 -7.40 7.62
N LEU A 12 1.96 -6.87 6.48
CA LEU A 12 3.25 -7.22 5.87
C LEU A 12 4.43 -6.81 6.77
N LEU A 13 4.31 -5.67 7.46
CA LEU A 13 5.36 -5.10 8.29
C LEU A 13 5.28 -5.57 9.75
N SER A 14 4.07 -5.66 10.30
CA SER A 14 3.84 -6.09 11.68
C SER A 14 3.93 -7.61 11.85
N GLU A 15 3.68 -8.37 10.78
CA GLU A 15 3.58 -9.84 10.73
C GLU A 15 2.42 -10.42 11.57
N PHE A 16 1.41 -9.60 11.88
CA PHE A 16 0.17 -10.04 12.52
C PHE A 16 -1.00 -9.15 12.09
N ASP A 17 -2.22 -9.66 12.24
CA ASP A 17 -3.46 -8.91 12.10
C ASP A 17 -4.26 -8.89 13.41
N THR A 18 -5.10 -7.87 13.58
CA THR A 18 -6.06 -7.72 14.67
C THR A 18 -7.48 -8.08 14.25
N TYR A 19 -7.69 -8.30 12.95
CA TYR A 19 -8.92 -8.80 12.35
C TYR A 19 -8.83 -10.32 12.16
N SER A 20 -9.91 -11.03 12.47
CA SER A 20 -10.03 -12.44 12.16
C SER A 20 -10.57 -12.63 10.73
N ASN A 21 -9.90 -13.49 9.97
CA ASN A 21 -10.37 -13.97 8.67
C ASN A 21 -10.59 -15.49 8.66
N ILE A 22 -10.66 -16.12 9.84
CA ILE A 22 -10.76 -17.59 9.97
C ILE A 22 -12.00 -18.13 9.27
N GLN A 23 -13.11 -17.40 9.34
CA GLN A 23 -14.37 -17.72 8.66
C GLN A 23 -14.26 -17.74 7.12
N GLU A 24 -13.24 -17.12 6.55
CA GLU A 24 -12.93 -17.12 5.12
C GLU A 24 -11.87 -18.19 4.79
N VAL A 25 -10.79 -18.24 5.58
CA VAL A 25 -9.64 -19.11 5.34
C VAL A 25 -9.94 -20.59 5.59
N VAL A 26 -10.65 -20.93 6.68
CA VAL A 26 -10.93 -22.34 7.01
C VAL A 26 -11.81 -23.01 5.94
N PRO A 27 -12.95 -22.42 5.52
CA PRO A 27 -13.72 -23.00 4.42
C PRO A 27 -12.92 -23.13 3.12
N TYR A 28 -12.10 -22.13 2.77
CA TYR A 28 -11.25 -22.17 1.58
C TYR A 28 -10.23 -23.31 1.63
N GLN A 29 -9.63 -23.58 2.79
CA GLN A 29 -8.73 -24.73 2.97
C GLN A 29 -9.48 -26.07 2.89
N LEU A 30 -10.69 -26.16 3.46
CA LEU A 30 -11.52 -27.36 3.41
C LEU A 30 -11.99 -27.71 1.99
N THR A 31 -12.11 -26.71 1.11
CA THR A 31 -12.39 -26.92 -0.33
C THR A 31 -11.13 -27.13 -1.17
N ALA A 32 -9.98 -27.44 -0.53
CA ALA A 32 -8.69 -27.61 -1.18
C ALA A 32 -8.26 -26.39 -2.04
N GLY A 33 -8.65 -25.19 -1.61
CA GLY A 33 -8.36 -23.95 -2.33
C GLY A 33 -9.21 -23.73 -3.58
N MET A 34 -10.32 -24.45 -3.74
CA MET A 34 -11.28 -24.17 -4.81
C MET A 34 -12.03 -22.87 -4.49
N GLY A 35 -11.73 -21.80 -5.24
CA GLY A 35 -12.41 -20.52 -5.19
C GLY A 35 -11.51 -19.35 -4.81
N GLN A 36 -12.10 -18.32 -4.21
CA GLN A 36 -11.41 -17.15 -3.66
C GLN A 36 -11.95 -16.86 -2.27
N PHE A 37 -11.16 -16.21 -1.42
CA PHE A 37 -11.59 -15.77 -0.10
C PHE A 37 -11.24 -14.28 0.08
N HIS A 38 -11.93 -13.62 1.01
CA HIS A 38 -11.66 -12.21 1.29
C HIS A 38 -10.71 -12.04 2.49
N GLU A 39 -9.69 -11.20 2.29
CA GLU A 39 -8.78 -10.78 3.35
C GLU A 39 -8.80 -9.25 3.44
N ARG A 40 -9.10 -8.73 4.64
CA ARG A 40 -9.15 -7.29 4.88
C ARG A 40 -7.76 -6.78 5.21
N THR A 41 -7.13 -6.10 4.26
CA THR A 41 -5.80 -5.52 4.45
C THR A 41 -5.88 -4.02 4.69
N VAL A 42 -5.33 -3.55 5.81
CA VAL A 42 -5.15 -2.12 6.09
C VAL A 42 -3.83 -1.64 5.51
N TRP A 43 -3.86 -0.53 4.76
CA TRP A 43 -2.69 0.08 4.17
C TRP A 43 -2.32 1.36 4.91
N LYS A 44 -1.03 1.54 5.22
CA LYS A 44 -0.51 2.74 5.88
C LYS A 44 0.79 3.24 5.25
N ILE A 45 1.18 4.46 5.62
CA ILE A 45 2.35 5.16 5.09
C ILE A 45 3.57 4.83 5.99
N PRO A 46 4.48 3.93 5.59
CA PRO A 46 5.58 3.48 6.44
C PRO A 46 6.53 4.59 6.87
N SER A 47 6.70 5.65 6.07
CA SER A 47 7.52 6.80 6.47
C SER A 47 7.00 7.50 7.73
N LEU A 48 5.68 7.43 8.04
CA LEU A 48 5.09 8.06 9.23
C LEU A 48 5.23 7.22 10.51
N VAL A 49 5.83 6.04 10.45
CA VAL A 49 6.05 5.20 11.63
C VAL A 49 7.00 5.90 12.61
N ASP A 50 8.11 6.44 12.09
CA ASP A 50 9.18 7.04 12.91
C ASP A 50 9.56 8.47 12.51
N LEU A 51 9.18 8.97 11.31
CA LEU A 51 9.73 10.21 10.77
C LEU A 51 8.86 11.45 11.00
N PRO A 52 9.48 12.62 11.27
CA PRO A 52 8.84 13.91 11.01
C PRO A 52 8.52 14.06 9.51
N GLU A 53 7.55 14.92 9.18
CA GLU A 53 6.97 15.03 7.84
C GLU A 53 7.95 15.37 6.69
N THR A 54 9.16 15.82 7.00
CA THR A 54 10.10 16.46 6.05
C THR A 54 11.03 15.51 5.29
N SER A 55 11.01 14.20 5.55
CA SER A 55 12.03 13.24 5.05
C SER A 55 11.47 12.14 4.14
N ARG A 56 10.57 12.48 3.20
CA ARG A 56 9.69 11.52 2.50
C ARG A 56 10.11 11.11 1.07
N GLY A 57 11.34 11.41 0.64
CA GLY A 57 11.77 11.22 -0.76
C GLY A 57 12.82 10.12 -0.98
N VAL A 58 12.68 9.37 -2.08
CA VAL A 58 13.68 8.39 -2.53
C VAL A 58 14.25 8.80 -3.87
N THR A 59 15.57 8.81 -4.01
CA THR A 59 16.25 9.08 -5.27
C THR A 59 16.58 7.79 -6.00
N PHE A 60 16.32 7.77 -7.32
CA PHE A 60 16.63 6.64 -8.17
C PHE A 60 17.51 7.04 -9.34
N ASP A 61 18.35 6.10 -9.77
CA ASP A 61 18.98 6.13 -11.08
C ASP A 61 17.91 6.01 -12.19
N PRO A 62 17.96 6.86 -13.25
CA PRO A 62 16.93 6.87 -14.28
C PRO A 62 16.77 5.55 -15.05
N ASP A 63 17.88 4.84 -15.33
CA ASP A 63 17.86 3.57 -16.07
C ASP A 63 17.26 2.45 -15.21
N LEU A 64 17.67 2.38 -13.93
CA LEU A 64 17.15 1.39 -12.99
C LEU A 64 15.65 1.57 -12.73
N LEU A 65 15.19 2.82 -12.55
CA LEU A 65 13.76 3.08 -12.36
C LEU A 65 12.95 2.73 -13.60
N ALA A 66 13.45 3.02 -14.80
CA ALA A 66 12.78 2.67 -16.05
C ALA A 66 12.58 1.15 -16.19
N ARG A 67 13.60 0.35 -15.85
CA ARG A 67 13.51 -1.12 -15.85
C ARG A 67 12.53 -1.64 -14.81
N LEU A 68 12.51 -1.04 -13.60
CA LEU A 68 11.55 -1.38 -12.55
C LEU A 68 10.11 -1.08 -12.98
N LEU A 69 9.86 0.11 -13.56
CA LEU A 69 8.56 0.48 -14.12
C LEU A 69 8.14 -0.44 -15.27
N PHE A 70 9.09 -0.88 -16.11
CA PHE A 70 8.82 -1.84 -17.17
C PHE A 70 8.42 -3.22 -16.63
N ASN A 71 9.04 -3.69 -15.54
CA ASN A 71 8.63 -4.92 -14.86
C ASN A 71 7.23 -4.80 -14.24
N ILE A 72 6.88 -3.63 -13.68
CA ILE A 72 5.52 -3.34 -13.21
C ILE A 72 4.54 -3.36 -14.38
N TYR A 73 4.91 -2.72 -15.50
CA TYR A 73 4.13 -2.72 -16.73
C TYR A 73 3.80 -4.14 -17.20
N ILE A 74 4.77 -5.05 -17.30
CA ILE A 74 4.51 -6.45 -17.68
C ILE A 74 3.48 -7.11 -16.75
N LYS A 75 3.60 -6.87 -15.43
CA LYS A 75 2.67 -7.44 -14.42
C LYS A 75 1.28 -6.81 -14.43
N MET A 76 1.14 -5.56 -14.89
CA MET A 76 -0.16 -4.89 -15.05
C MET A 76 -0.94 -5.39 -16.25
N PHE A 77 -0.27 -5.97 -17.26
CA PHE A 77 -0.90 -6.40 -18.51
C PHE A 77 -0.69 -7.90 -18.81
N PRO A 78 -0.98 -8.82 -17.85
CA PRO A 78 -0.67 -10.24 -17.99
C PRO A 78 -1.44 -10.93 -19.13
N TRP A 79 -2.57 -10.36 -19.57
CA TRP A 79 -3.35 -10.86 -20.71
C TRP A 79 -2.71 -10.56 -22.07
N GLU A 80 -1.74 -9.63 -22.14
CA GLU A 80 -0.98 -9.34 -23.35
C GLU A 80 0.27 -10.22 -23.49
N ASP A 81 0.64 -10.97 -22.44
CA ASP A 81 1.83 -11.83 -22.39
C ASP A 81 1.66 -13.09 -23.25
N LEU A 82 2.53 -13.24 -24.26
CA LEU A 82 2.63 -14.41 -25.14
C LEU A 82 2.69 -15.73 -24.38
N SER A 83 3.51 -15.78 -23.33
CA SER A 83 3.80 -17.02 -22.60
C SER A 83 2.60 -17.47 -21.79
N ASN A 84 1.85 -16.52 -21.21
CA ASN A 84 0.61 -16.81 -20.47
C ASN A 84 -0.50 -17.26 -21.42
N ARG A 85 -0.61 -16.61 -22.59
CA ARG A 85 -1.59 -17.00 -23.62
C ARG A 85 -1.32 -18.41 -24.15
N MET A 86 -0.06 -18.74 -24.42
CA MET A 86 0.34 -20.08 -24.86
C MET A 86 0.07 -21.11 -23.77
N ARG A 87 0.47 -20.85 -22.52
CA ARG A 87 0.20 -21.76 -21.39
C ARG A 87 -1.30 -22.07 -21.23
N GLY A 88 -2.16 -21.05 -21.29
CA GLY A 88 -3.60 -21.26 -21.20
C GLY A 88 -4.20 -22.05 -22.37
N MET A 89 -3.55 -22.02 -23.53
CA MET A 89 -3.97 -22.80 -24.70
C MET A 89 -3.51 -24.27 -24.63
N TYR A 90 -2.35 -24.55 -24.04
CA TYR A 90 -1.79 -25.92 -23.95
C TYR A 90 -2.23 -26.71 -22.72
N LEU A 91 -2.41 -26.05 -21.57
CA LEU A 91 -2.64 -26.74 -20.29
C LEU A 91 -4.12 -26.86 -19.90
N GLY A 92 -5.04 -26.22 -20.62
CA GLY A 92 -6.45 -26.16 -20.22
C GLY A 92 -6.71 -25.35 -18.93
N ASP A 93 -5.65 -25.03 -18.18
CA ASP A 93 -5.62 -24.00 -17.15
C ASP A 93 -5.93 -22.66 -17.81
N THR A 94 -7.19 -22.24 -17.76
CA THR A 94 -7.52 -20.84 -17.96
C THR A 94 -6.99 -20.11 -16.72
N PRO A 95 -5.89 -19.35 -16.80
CA PRO A 95 -5.54 -18.52 -15.66
C PRO A 95 -6.75 -17.59 -15.41
N HIS A 96 -7.09 -17.38 -14.13
CA HIS A 96 -8.18 -16.52 -13.62
C HIS A 96 -8.10 -15.03 -14.04
N VAL A 97 -7.50 -14.71 -15.18
CA VAL A 97 -7.47 -13.38 -15.80
C VAL A 97 -8.81 -13.15 -16.52
N ASP A 98 -9.91 -13.33 -15.78
CA ASP A 98 -11.27 -13.15 -16.28
C ASP A 98 -11.69 -11.68 -16.30
N ARG A 99 -10.83 -10.74 -15.89
CA ARG A 99 -11.12 -9.31 -15.96
C ARG A 99 -9.87 -8.48 -16.28
N ILE A 100 -10.01 -7.59 -17.26
CA ILE A 100 -9.01 -6.58 -17.59
C ILE A 100 -9.23 -5.41 -16.63
N HIS A 101 -8.29 -5.21 -15.72
CA HIS A 101 -8.38 -4.18 -14.67
C HIS A 101 -7.58 -2.91 -14.97
N HIS A 102 -6.63 -2.99 -15.90
CA HIS A 102 -5.65 -1.92 -16.13
C HIS A 102 -5.67 -1.46 -17.58
N SER A 103 -5.44 -0.17 -17.78
CA SER A 103 -5.22 0.49 -19.09
C SER A 103 -3.94 1.31 -19.07
N ARG A 104 -3.48 1.81 -20.22
CA ARG A 104 -2.29 2.67 -20.26
C ARG A 104 -2.46 3.96 -19.46
N LEU A 105 -3.69 4.48 -19.32
CA LEU A 105 -4.00 5.57 -18.39
C LEU A 105 -3.71 5.18 -16.94
N THR A 106 -4.08 3.98 -16.49
CA THR A 106 -3.80 3.55 -15.10
C THR A 106 -2.31 3.47 -14.80
N LEU A 107 -1.48 3.08 -15.79
CA LEU A 107 -0.03 3.13 -15.66
C LEU A 107 0.48 4.58 -15.58
N ALA A 108 -0.04 5.48 -16.41
CA ALA A 108 0.35 6.89 -16.39
C ALA A 108 -0.03 7.57 -15.06
N LEU A 109 -1.22 7.29 -14.53
CA LEU A 109 -1.66 7.75 -13.20
C LEU A 109 -0.79 7.16 -12.08
N LEU A 110 -0.41 5.89 -12.19
CA LEU A 110 0.52 5.27 -11.25
C LEU A 110 1.89 5.97 -11.27
N ILE A 111 2.43 6.25 -12.46
CA ILE A 111 3.70 6.99 -12.60
C ILE A 111 3.57 8.37 -11.98
N GLN A 112 2.49 9.12 -12.26
CA GLN A 112 2.24 10.43 -11.66
C GLN A 112 2.24 10.38 -10.13
N LEU A 113 1.64 9.33 -9.55
CA LEU A 113 1.66 9.11 -8.12
C LEU A 113 3.08 8.84 -7.60
N ILE A 114 3.87 8.04 -8.32
CA ILE A 114 5.27 7.75 -7.97
C ILE A 114 6.14 9.02 -8.05
N GLN A 115 5.89 9.95 -8.99
CA GLN A 115 6.62 11.23 -9.08
C GLN A 115 6.55 12.04 -7.77
N ARG A 116 5.52 11.84 -6.93
CA ARG A 116 5.37 12.53 -5.64
C ARG A 116 6.35 12.07 -4.58
N HIS A 117 6.84 10.84 -4.68
CA HIS A 117 7.69 10.21 -3.67
C HIS A 117 9.11 9.92 -4.18
N VAL A 118 9.30 9.98 -5.50
CA VAL A 118 10.56 9.61 -6.15
C VAL A 118 11.18 10.79 -6.89
N THR A 119 12.44 11.05 -6.55
CA THR A 119 13.31 12.00 -7.25
C THR A 119 14.17 11.26 -8.27
N THR A 120 14.14 11.69 -9.51
CA THR A 120 15.03 11.21 -10.58
C THR A 120 14.96 12.18 -11.77
N ASP A 121 15.77 11.95 -12.80
CA ASP A 121 15.54 12.56 -14.12
C ASP A 121 14.36 11.85 -14.80
N TRP A 122 13.16 12.36 -14.54
CA TRP A 122 11.92 11.79 -15.08
C TRP A 122 11.87 11.80 -16.61
N ASN A 123 12.48 12.79 -17.26
CA ASN A 123 12.53 12.83 -18.72
C ASN A 123 13.36 11.65 -19.25
N GLN A 124 14.53 11.40 -18.65
CA GLN A 124 15.38 10.27 -19.02
C GLN A 124 14.70 8.93 -18.67
N THR A 125 14.10 8.81 -17.48
CA THR A 125 13.38 7.59 -17.07
C THR A 125 12.26 7.23 -18.03
N ILE A 126 11.40 8.19 -18.42
CA ILE A 126 10.29 7.93 -19.32
C ILE A 126 10.77 7.60 -20.74
N LYS A 127 11.81 8.29 -21.25
CA LYS A 127 12.45 7.91 -22.53
C LYS A 127 12.92 6.46 -22.54
N ASN A 128 13.62 6.05 -21.47
CA ASN A 128 14.11 4.68 -21.33
C ASN A 128 12.96 3.68 -21.22
N LEU A 129 11.90 3.99 -20.46
CA LEU A 129 10.70 3.15 -20.36
C LEU A 129 10.02 2.96 -21.72
N LEU A 130 9.83 4.03 -22.50
CA LEU A 130 9.25 3.97 -23.84
C LEU A 130 10.11 3.13 -24.80
N SER A 131 11.44 3.22 -24.69
CA SER A 131 12.38 2.38 -25.44
C SER A 131 12.23 0.89 -25.08
N LEU A 132 12.12 0.57 -23.79
CA LEU A 132 11.87 -0.80 -23.31
C LEU A 132 10.51 -1.35 -23.80
N MET A 133 9.46 -0.51 -23.78
CA MET A 133 8.13 -0.88 -24.29
C MET A 133 8.12 -1.13 -25.80
N SER A 134 8.91 -0.36 -26.56
CA SER A 134 8.97 -0.46 -28.02
C SER A 134 9.86 -1.62 -28.50
N SER A 135 10.93 -1.93 -27.76
CA SER A 135 11.86 -3.03 -28.09
C SER A 135 11.47 -4.37 -27.47
N GLY A 136 10.64 -4.36 -26.43
CA GLY A 136 10.21 -5.54 -25.71
C GLY A 136 9.33 -6.47 -26.56
N LYS A 137 9.67 -7.76 -26.57
CA LYS A 137 8.91 -8.81 -27.28
C LYS A 137 7.91 -9.55 -26.39
N THR A 138 7.86 -9.24 -25.10
CA THR A 138 7.08 -10.02 -24.10
C THR A 138 5.57 -9.82 -24.25
N LEU A 139 5.13 -8.59 -24.51
CA LEU A 139 3.70 -8.28 -24.67
C LEU A 139 3.35 -8.12 -26.15
N LEU A 140 2.37 -8.91 -26.63
CA LEU A 140 1.91 -8.95 -28.03
C LEU A 140 1.47 -7.58 -28.57
N SER A 141 0.88 -6.78 -27.69
CA SER A 141 0.29 -5.49 -28.02
C SER A 141 1.14 -4.30 -27.54
N GLY A 142 2.36 -4.56 -27.05
CA GLY A 142 3.22 -3.55 -26.45
C GLY A 142 3.44 -2.34 -27.37
N PRO A 143 3.97 -2.54 -28.59
CA PRO A 143 4.19 -1.47 -29.57
C PRO A 143 2.92 -0.73 -29.99
N GLN A 144 1.79 -1.42 -30.12
CA GLN A 144 0.51 -0.86 -30.56
C GLN A 144 -0.09 0.12 -29.54
N ASN A 145 0.23 -0.05 -28.25
CA ASN A 145 -0.29 0.79 -27.17
C ASN A 145 0.66 1.94 -26.77
N VAL A 146 1.83 2.07 -27.41
CA VAL A 146 2.81 3.12 -27.06
C VAL A 146 2.23 4.52 -27.30
N GLN A 147 1.45 4.71 -28.37
CA GLN A 147 0.85 6.01 -28.68
C GLN A 147 -0.22 6.43 -27.68
N ASP A 148 -1.07 5.49 -27.24
CA ASP A 148 -2.07 5.70 -26.18
C ASP A 148 -1.41 6.11 -24.88
N PHE A 149 -0.39 5.35 -24.45
CA PHE A 149 0.39 5.69 -23.26
C PHE A 149 1.04 7.07 -23.35
N SER A 150 1.60 7.41 -24.51
CA SER A 150 2.23 8.71 -24.76
C SER A 150 1.24 9.87 -24.66
N CYS A 151 0.01 9.70 -25.17
CA CYS A 151 -1.05 10.70 -25.03
C CYS A 151 -1.36 10.97 -23.55
N HIS A 152 -1.42 9.92 -22.72
CA HIS A 152 -1.68 10.07 -21.30
C HIS A 152 -0.53 10.75 -20.54
N LEU A 153 0.71 10.44 -20.88
CA LEU A 153 1.87 11.09 -20.27
C LEU A 153 1.87 12.60 -20.51
N ASP A 154 1.56 13.04 -21.75
CA ASP A 154 1.52 14.45 -22.11
C ASP A 154 0.32 15.17 -21.45
N ARG A 155 -0.88 14.56 -21.53
CA ARG A 155 -2.09 15.12 -20.89
C ARG A 155 -1.99 15.25 -19.37
N LEU A 156 -1.22 14.38 -18.72
CA LEU A 156 -0.98 14.43 -17.27
C LEU A 156 0.21 15.32 -16.90
N GLY A 157 0.89 15.94 -17.87
CA GLY A 157 2.06 16.79 -17.67
C GLY A 157 3.30 16.03 -17.19
N ILE A 158 3.35 14.71 -17.38
CA ILE A 158 4.43 13.84 -16.91
C ILE A 158 5.62 13.91 -17.86
N TYR A 159 5.35 13.79 -19.16
CA TYR A 159 6.37 13.78 -20.21
C TYR A 159 5.74 14.11 -21.56
N SER A 160 6.32 15.07 -22.27
CA SER A 160 5.94 15.40 -23.64
C SER A 160 6.97 14.81 -24.61
N ILE A 161 6.50 14.08 -25.62
CA ILE A 161 7.38 13.55 -26.66
C ILE A 161 7.83 14.72 -27.54
N THR A 162 9.08 14.74 -27.97
CA THR A 162 9.61 15.78 -28.88
C THR A 162 8.78 15.97 -30.16
N ASN A 163 8.07 14.93 -30.59
CA ASN A 163 7.19 14.93 -31.76
C ASN A 163 5.79 15.51 -31.46
N PHE A 164 5.52 15.94 -30.24
CA PHE A 164 4.31 16.65 -29.82
C PHE A 164 4.48 18.18 -29.93
N ALA A 165 5.38 18.66 -30.79
CA ALA A 165 5.37 20.06 -31.17
C ALA A 165 4.15 20.35 -32.08
N PRO A 166 3.49 21.53 -31.93
CA PRO A 166 2.47 21.95 -32.88
C PRO A 166 3.00 21.91 -34.31
N VAL A 167 2.20 21.38 -35.23
CA VAL A 167 2.58 21.31 -36.63
C VAL A 167 2.27 22.66 -37.28
N ASP A 168 3.31 23.32 -37.81
CA ASP A 168 3.16 24.62 -38.46
C ASP A 168 2.39 24.53 -39.79
N SER A 169 1.92 25.68 -40.28
CA SER A 169 1.08 25.78 -41.48
C SER A 169 1.79 25.28 -42.75
N ALA A 170 3.13 25.34 -42.81
CA ALA A 170 3.92 24.85 -43.95
C ALA A 170 3.99 23.32 -43.96
N GLU A 171 4.15 22.71 -42.79
CA GLU A 171 4.09 21.28 -42.60
C GLU A 171 2.65 20.78 -42.79
N VAL A 172 1.61 21.48 -42.33
CA VAL A 172 0.20 21.17 -42.64
C VAL A 172 -0.07 21.17 -44.16
N ALA A 173 0.52 22.10 -44.91
CA ALA A 173 0.46 22.10 -46.37
C ALA A 173 1.21 20.90 -46.99
N ARG A 174 2.31 20.45 -46.39
CA ARG A 174 2.99 19.18 -46.75
C ARG A 174 2.08 17.98 -46.47
N LEU A 175 1.46 17.90 -45.29
CA LEU A 175 0.58 16.81 -44.85
C LEU A 175 -0.67 16.68 -45.71
N THR A 176 -1.22 17.81 -46.13
CA THR A 176 -2.33 17.86 -47.09
C THR A 176 -1.98 17.15 -48.41
N LYS A 177 -0.76 17.36 -48.92
CA LYS A 177 -0.27 16.69 -50.13
C LYS A 177 -0.04 15.18 -49.92
N LEU A 178 0.04 14.74 -48.66
CA LEU A 178 0.16 13.34 -48.26
C LEU A 178 -1.19 12.65 -48.04
N GLY A 179 -2.33 13.36 -48.12
CA GLY A 179 -3.66 12.76 -48.16
C GLY A 179 -4.50 12.88 -46.88
N VAL A 180 -3.98 13.46 -45.79
CA VAL A 180 -4.74 13.69 -44.54
C VAL A 180 -5.34 15.09 -44.56
N LYS A 181 -6.38 15.28 -45.35
CA LYS A 181 -6.98 16.61 -45.61
C LYS A 181 -7.70 17.18 -44.39
N ARG A 182 -8.20 16.32 -43.51
CA ARG A 182 -8.97 16.74 -42.33
C ARG A 182 -8.17 17.51 -41.29
N LEU A 183 -6.84 17.46 -41.30
CA LEU A 183 -6.02 18.24 -40.37
C LEU A 183 -6.03 19.74 -40.68
N GLN A 184 -6.44 20.15 -41.88
CA GLN A 184 -6.56 21.56 -42.27
C GLN A 184 -7.59 22.35 -41.46
N ILE A 185 -8.48 21.66 -40.73
CA ILE A 185 -9.45 22.34 -39.86
C ILE A 185 -8.79 23.01 -38.65
N PHE A 186 -7.52 22.72 -38.39
CA PHE A 186 -6.74 23.30 -37.30
C PHE A 186 -5.61 24.19 -37.84
N ASP A 187 -5.44 25.38 -37.27
CA ASP A 187 -4.31 26.27 -37.56
C ASP A 187 -3.84 26.93 -36.24
N PRO A 188 -2.66 26.56 -35.70
CA PRO A 188 -1.84 25.39 -36.05
C PRO A 188 -2.50 24.06 -35.63
N VAL A 189 -2.04 22.92 -36.16
CA VAL A 189 -2.55 21.61 -35.74
C VAL A 189 -2.04 21.28 -34.33
N PRO A 190 -2.93 20.94 -33.39
CA PRO A 190 -2.53 20.62 -32.03
C PRO A 190 -1.72 19.31 -31.97
N PRO A 191 -0.82 19.16 -31.00
CA PRO A 191 -0.05 17.92 -30.81
C PRO A 191 -0.92 16.67 -30.59
N LEU A 192 -2.01 16.85 -29.85
CA LEU A 192 -3.01 15.83 -29.58
C LEU A 192 -4.36 16.28 -30.15
N ILE A 193 -5.07 15.36 -30.79
CA ILE A 193 -6.40 15.59 -31.36
C ILE A 193 -7.38 14.67 -30.64
N CYS A 194 -8.50 15.23 -30.20
CA CYS A 194 -9.61 14.43 -29.71
C CYS A 194 -10.42 13.92 -30.91
N VAL A 195 -10.58 12.60 -30.98
CA VAL A 195 -11.41 11.93 -31.97
C VAL A 195 -12.68 11.48 -31.29
N VAL A 196 -13.83 11.80 -31.89
CA VAL A 196 -15.12 11.23 -31.51
C VAL A 196 -15.58 10.27 -32.60
N LEU A 197 -15.57 8.98 -32.28
CA LEU A 197 -16.11 7.93 -33.14
C LEU A 197 -17.59 7.74 -32.80
N VAL A 198 -18.46 8.03 -33.77
CA VAL A 198 -19.91 7.83 -33.69
C VAL A 198 -20.21 6.44 -34.22
N VAL A 199 -20.61 5.53 -33.32
CA VAL A 199 -20.91 4.13 -33.67
C VAL A 199 -22.43 3.93 -33.71
N PRO A 200 -22.99 3.51 -34.86
CA PRO A 200 -24.42 3.24 -34.96
C PRO A 200 -24.86 2.13 -33.98
N ARG A 201 -26.03 2.29 -33.35
CA ARG A 201 -26.56 1.33 -32.37
C ARG A 201 -26.65 -0.10 -32.92
N SER A 202 -27.01 -0.26 -34.19
CA SER A 202 -27.12 -1.57 -34.86
C SER A 202 -25.80 -2.34 -34.98
N LYS A 203 -24.65 -1.68 -34.80
CA LYS A 203 -23.34 -2.32 -34.78
C LYS A 203 -22.97 -2.89 -33.41
N LEU A 204 -23.76 -2.58 -32.39
CA LEU A 204 -23.51 -2.98 -31.00
C LEU A 204 -24.37 -4.16 -30.57
N ASP A 205 -25.25 -4.69 -31.43
CA ASP A 205 -26.16 -5.80 -31.11
C ASP A 205 -25.40 -7.07 -30.68
N VAL A 206 -24.16 -7.24 -31.15
CA VAL A 206 -23.28 -8.35 -30.73
C VAL A 206 -22.95 -8.28 -29.24
N LEU A 207 -23.02 -7.11 -28.61
CA LEU A 207 -22.82 -6.95 -27.17
C LEU A 207 -23.99 -7.48 -26.34
N ASP A 208 -25.14 -7.74 -26.95
CA ASP A 208 -26.33 -8.33 -26.30
C ASP A 208 -26.22 -9.88 -26.23
N ASP A 209 -25.14 -10.47 -26.73
CA ASP A 209 -24.90 -11.91 -26.70
C ASP A 209 -24.59 -12.41 -25.27
N PRO A 210 -25.39 -13.34 -24.70
CA PRO A 210 -25.17 -13.84 -23.34
C PRO A 210 -23.84 -14.58 -23.18
N ASP A 211 -23.27 -15.13 -24.26
CA ASP A 211 -22.00 -15.85 -24.23
C ASP A 211 -20.77 -14.92 -24.17
N LEU A 212 -20.97 -13.61 -24.37
CA LEU A 212 -19.89 -12.62 -24.46
C LEU A 212 -19.33 -12.20 -23.09
N GLY A 213 -20.12 -12.34 -22.03
CA GLY A 213 -19.76 -11.89 -20.69
C GLY A 213 -19.61 -10.37 -20.62
N ASN A 214 -18.49 -9.88 -20.05
CA ASN A 214 -18.19 -8.45 -19.86
C ASN A 214 -16.89 -8.06 -20.57
N PRO A 215 -16.88 -7.92 -21.91
CA PRO A 215 -15.67 -7.66 -22.66
C PRO A 215 -15.22 -6.20 -22.48
N SER A 216 -13.91 -5.98 -22.54
CA SER A 216 -13.36 -4.62 -22.65
C SER A 216 -13.34 -4.16 -24.09
N LEU A 217 -13.76 -2.91 -24.32
CA LEU A 217 -13.75 -2.26 -25.62
C LEU A 217 -12.47 -1.42 -25.79
N HIS A 218 -11.97 -1.33 -27.02
CA HIS A 218 -10.92 -0.38 -27.37
C HIS A 218 -11.13 0.16 -28.78
N VAL A 219 -10.47 1.27 -29.09
CA VAL A 219 -10.44 1.83 -30.44
C VAL A 219 -9.09 1.53 -31.10
N VAL A 220 -9.15 1.14 -32.37
CA VAL A 220 -7.98 0.89 -33.22
C VAL A 220 -7.91 1.97 -34.28
N VAL A 221 -6.74 2.58 -34.44
CA VAL A 221 -6.43 3.49 -35.55
C VAL A 221 -5.27 2.90 -36.32
N ARG A 222 -5.51 2.51 -37.58
CA ARG A 222 -4.54 1.75 -38.37
C ARG A 222 -4.38 2.26 -39.79
N SER A 223 -3.17 2.04 -40.31
CA SER A 223 -2.77 2.30 -41.69
C SER A 223 -1.79 1.22 -42.17
N ASP A 224 -1.17 1.41 -43.32
CA ASP A 224 -0.07 0.55 -43.78
C ASP A 224 1.24 0.75 -43.01
N LYS A 225 1.34 1.79 -42.18
CA LYS A 225 2.56 2.14 -41.42
C LYS A 225 2.45 1.95 -39.92
N PHE A 226 1.24 1.97 -39.38
CA PHE A 226 1.02 1.85 -37.94
C PHE A 226 -0.29 1.14 -37.64
N ASN A 227 -0.37 0.59 -36.43
CA ASN A 227 -1.57 0.02 -35.87
C ASN A 227 -1.61 0.39 -34.38
N ASN A 228 -2.37 1.41 -34.02
CA ASN A 228 -2.39 1.99 -32.68
C ASN A 228 -3.70 1.63 -31.97
N HIS A 229 -3.60 1.18 -30.73
CA HIS A 229 -4.73 0.78 -29.89
C HIS A 229 -4.91 1.79 -28.76
N PHE A 230 -6.16 2.19 -28.50
CA PHE A 230 -6.53 3.18 -27.48
C PHE A 230 -7.57 2.56 -26.54
N THR A 231 -7.18 2.40 -25.26
CA THR A 231 -7.89 1.53 -24.30
C THR A 231 -8.70 2.25 -23.22
N PRO A 232 -8.44 3.51 -22.86
CA PRO A 232 -9.41 4.32 -22.12
C PRO A 232 -10.16 5.23 -23.10
N VAL A 233 -11.36 4.78 -23.48
CA VAL A 233 -12.29 5.54 -24.34
C VAL A 233 -13.44 6.05 -23.46
N GLN A 234 -13.73 7.35 -23.52
CA GLN A 234 -14.93 7.87 -22.88
C GLN A 234 -16.13 7.52 -23.77
N ALA A 235 -17.01 6.69 -23.24
CA ALA A 235 -18.16 6.15 -23.97
C ALA A 235 -19.47 6.75 -23.44
N VAL A 236 -20.31 7.25 -24.33
CA VAL A 236 -21.63 7.77 -23.97
C VAL A 236 -22.61 7.54 -25.12
N PHE A 237 -23.81 7.04 -24.82
CA PHE A 237 -24.90 7.05 -25.79
C PHE A 237 -25.44 8.47 -25.90
N GLY A 238 -25.59 9.00 -27.11
CA GLY A 238 -26.04 10.38 -27.28
C GLY A 238 -25.74 10.95 -28.65
N THR A 239 -25.90 12.27 -28.76
CA THR A 239 -25.67 13.02 -30.00
C THR A 239 -24.77 14.21 -29.74
N ILE A 240 -23.96 14.59 -30.74
CA ILE A 240 -23.14 15.80 -30.66
C ILE A 240 -23.99 17.01 -30.99
N VAL A 241 -23.86 18.04 -30.16
CA VAL A 241 -24.49 19.34 -30.31
C VAL A 241 -23.39 20.32 -30.70
N SER A 242 -23.46 20.81 -31.93
CA SER A 242 -22.56 21.87 -32.42
C SER A 242 -22.92 23.18 -31.73
N SER A 243 -21.94 23.89 -31.17
CA SER A 243 -22.09 25.31 -30.82
C SER A 243 -21.59 26.14 -31.99
N ASP A 244 -22.40 27.06 -32.48
CA ASP A 244 -22.02 27.98 -33.57
C ASP A 244 -21.06 29.10 -33.09
N THR A 245 -20.81 29.19 -31.78
CA THR A 245 -20.13 30.33 -31.15
C THR A 245 -18.84 29.99 -30.39
N GLU A 246 -18.52 28.71 -30.19
CA GLU A 246 -17.34 28.28 -29.42
C GLU A 246 -16.56 27.17 -30.14
N ASP A 247 -15.22 27.18 -30.03
CA ASP A 247 -14.28 26.13 -30.50
C ASP A 247 -14.46 24.78 -29.77
N VAL A 248 -15.52 24.65 -28.95
CA VAL A 248 -15.81 23.52 -28.04
C VAL A 248 -17.07 22.79 -28.52
N SER A 249 -16.94 21.48 -28.72
CA SER A 249 -18.06 20.61 -29.06
C SER A 249 -18.80 20.14 -27.81
N TYR A 250 -20.12 20.09 -27.87
CA TYR A 250 -20.97 19.58 -26.79
C TYR A 250 -21.59 18.23 -27.19
N PHE A 251 -22.00 17.43 -26.22
CA PHE A 251 -22.82 16.24 -26.48
C PHE A 251 -24.00 16.19 -25.51
N SER A 252 -25.15 15.75 -26.02
CA SER A 252 -26.34 15.47 -25.22
C SER A 252 -26.38 13.97 -24.93
N PRO A 253 -26.19 13.52 -23.67
CA PRO A 253 -26.36 12.13 -23.30
C PRO A 253 -27.80 11.67 -23.53
N ASP A 254 -27.97 10.43 -23.94
CA ASP A 254 -29.26 9.76 -23.94
C ASP A 254 -29.49 9.12 -22.55
N PRO A 255 -30.50 9.57 -21.79
CA PRO A 255 -30.79 9.01 -20.46
C PRO A 255 -31.26 7.55 -20.51
N LEU A 256 -31.78 7.08 -21.65
CA LEU A 256 -32.21 5.70 -21.86
C LEU A 256 -31.06 4.79 -22.33
N GLY A 257 -29.92 5.37 -22.71
CA GLY A 257 -28.68 4.67 -23.04
C GLY A 257 -28.89 3.50 -24.00
N ARG A 258 -28.48 2.30 -23.57
CA ARG A 258 -28.51 1.05 -24.37
C ARG A 258 -29.91 0.66 -24.86
N SER A 259 -30.96 1.11 -24.16
CA SER A 259 -32.37 0.78 -24.47
C SER A 259 -32.97 1.61 -25.61
N ASN A 260 -32.26 2.63 -26.09
CA ASN A 260 -32.71 3.50 -27.17
C ASN A 260 -31.86 3.30 -28.44
N SER A 261 -32.27 3.94 -29.54
CA SER A 261 -31.61 3.83 -30.85
C SER A 261 -30.50 4.86 -31.09
N THR A 262 -30.07 5.59 -30.06
CA THR A 262 -29.03 6.60 -30.21
C THR A 262 -27.66 5.95 -30.40
N PRO A 263 -26.76 6.60 -31.16
CA PRO A 263 -25.43 6.06 -31.38
C PRO A 263 -24.57 6.14 -30.12
N LEU A 264 -23.54 5.30 -30.08
CA LEU A 264 -22.50 5.36 -29.05
C LEU A 264 -21.39 6.31 -29.52
N LEU A 265 -21.12 7.34 -28.74
CA LEU A 265 -20.01 8.26 -28.93
C LEU A 265 -18.81 7.74 -28.14
N LEU A 266 -17.69 7.52 -28.82
CA LEU A 266 -16.42 7.12 -28.21
C LEU A 266 -15.39 8.22 -28.40
N MET A 267 -14.94 8.82 -27.30
CA MET A 267 -14.00 9.93 -27.31
C MET A 267 -12.64 9.48 -26.81
N PHE A 268 -11.60 9.76 -27.58
CA PHE A 268 -10.22 9.37 -27.25
C PHE A 268 -9.22 10.32 -27.92
N TRP A 269 -7.98 10.30 -27.44
CA TRP A 269 -6.92 11.18 -27.92
C TRP A 269 -5.95 10.43 -28.80
N ILE A 270 -5.56 11.04 -29.90
CA ILE A 270 -4.49 10.53 -30.77
C ILE A 270 -3.41 11.59 -30.97
N PRO A 271 -2.14 11.20 -31.16
CA PRO A 271 -1.12 12.15 -31.57
C PRO A 271 -1.27 12.53 -33.03
N SER A 272 -1.31 13.83 -33.33
CA SER A 272 -1.48 14.32 -34.70
C SER A 272 -0.36 13.85 -35.64
N TRP A 273 0.88 13.76 -35.14
CA TRP A 273 2.03 13.28 -35.90
C TRP A 273 1.86 11.83 -36.40
N THR A 274 1.08 10.98 -35.74
CA THR A 274 0.90 9.59 -36.21
C THR A 274 0.18 9.54 -37.55
N LEU A 275 -0.73 10.48 -37.78
CA LEU A 275 -1.47 10.62 -39.04
C LEU A 275 -0.55 11.01 -40.20
N THR A 276 0.61 11.61 -39.91
CA THR A 276 1.56 12.08 -40.94
C THR A 276 2.44 10.97 -41.51
N LEU A 277 2.42 9.78 -40.92
CA LEU A 277 3.33 8.69 -41.27
C LEU A 277 2.94 7.96 -42.55
N THR A 278 1.68 8.04 -42.96
CA THR A 278 1.14 7.31 -44.13
C THR A 278 0.63 8.27 -45.20
N LYS A 279 0.62 7.79 -46.45
CA LYS A 279 -0.05 8.43 -47.58
C LYS A 279 -1.32 7.71 -48.03
N LYS A 280 -1.71 6.65 -47.31
CA LYS A 280 -2.85 5.79 -47.63
C LYS A 280 -4.02 6.08 -46.70
N ALA A 281 -5.17 5.49 -47.01
CA ALA A 281 -6.37 5.59 -46.19
C ALA A 281 -6.08 5.08 -44.76
N ILE A 282 -6.56 5.85 -43.78
CA ILE A 282 -6.51 5.52 -42.36
C ILE A 282 -7.89 4.99 -41.96
N THR A 283 -7.90 3.89 -41.21
CA THR A 283 -9.12 3.27 -40.67
C THR A 283 -9.21 3.51 -39.17
N VAL A 284 -10.38 3.87 -38.70
CA VAL A 284 -10.73 3.93 -37.27
C VAL A 284 -11.77 2.84 -37.00
N ALA A 285 -11.53 1.99 -36.01
CA ALA A 285 -12.40 0.89 -35.67
C ALA A 285 -12.65 0.76 -34.17
N LEU A 286 -13.87 0.38 -33.79
CA LEU A 286 -14.20 -0.12 -32.46
C LEU A 286 -14.06 -1.64 -32.47
N ALA A 287 -13.32 -2.19 -31.50
CA ALA A 287 -13.10 -3.63 -31.39
C ALA A 287 -13.16 -4.13 -29.94
N LEU A 288 -13.37 -5.44 -29.79
CA LEU A 288 -13.21 -6.12 -28.50
C LEU A 288 -11.73 -6.33 -28.20
N GLN A 289 -11.32 -6.10 -26.96
CA GLN A 289 -9.96 -6.42 -26.52
C GLN A 289 -9.72 -7.93 -26.58
N LYS A 290 -8.63 -8.33 -27.23
CA LYS A 290 -8.24 -9.74 -27.37
C LYS A 290 -7.87 -10.30 -26.00
N ALA A 291 -8.70 -11.18 -25.46
CA ALA A 291 -8.53 -11.87 -24.19
C ALA A 291 -9.05 -13.32 -24.31
N SER A 292 -8.80 -14.16 -23.29
CA SER A 292 -9.33 -15.54 -23.25
C SER A 292 -10.85 -15.57 -23.46
N GLN A 293 -11.57 -14.67 -22.80
CA GLN A 293 -13.03 -14.55 -22.83
C GLN A 293 -13.59 -14.19 -24.22
N THR A 294 -12.93 -13.28 -24.93
CA THR A 294 -13.36 -12.79 -26.24
C THR A 294 -12.90 -13.68 -27.39
N SER A 295 -12.05 -14.69 -27.12
CA SER A 295 -11.52 -15.59 -28.14
C SER A 295 -12.61 -16.31 -28.95
N LYS A 296 -13.70 -16.70 -28.29
CA LYS A 296 -14.88 -17.36 -28.90
C LYS A 296 -15.59 -16.48 -29.93
N MET A 297 -15.43 -15.15 -29.84
CA MET A 297 -16.06 -14.20 -30.76
C MET A 297 -15.35 -14.10 -32.12
N SER A 298 -14.18 -14.72 -32.27
CA SER A 298 -13.42 -14.66 -33.52
C SER A 298 -14.19 -15.27 -34.71
N SER A 299 -15.09 -16.22 -34.45
CA SER A 299 -15.96 -16.81 -35.47
C SER A 299 -17.05 -15.84 -35.96
N LYS A 300 -17.50 -14.91 -35.10
CA LYS A 300 -18.55 -13.92 -35.39
C LYS A 300 -18.00 -12.61 -35.93
N LEU A 301 -16.90 -12.12 -35.35
CA LEU A 301 -16.33 -10.79 -35.62
C LEU A 301 -15.01 -10.83 -36.40
N GLY A 302 -14.55 -12.02 -36.80
CA GLY A 302 -13.26 -12.21 -37.45
C GLY A 302 -12.06 -12.11 -36.49
N SER A 303 -10.85 -12.21 -37.02
CA SER A 303 -9.60 -12.26 -36.25
C SER A 303 -9.28 -10.98 -35.48
N ASP A 304 -9.86 -9.85 -35.88
CA ASP A 304 -9.61 -8.54 -35.28
C ASP A 304 -10.72 -8.10 -34.31
N LEU A 305 -11.79 -8.89 -34.19
CA LEU A 305 -12.90 -8.65 -33.25
C LEU A 305 -13.52 -7.25 -33.41
N GLU A 306 -13.57 -6.74 -34.64
CA GLU A 306 -14.07 -5.41 -34.96
C GLU A 306 -15.62 -5.40 -34.93
N LEU A 307 -16.19 -4.49 -34.15
CA LEU A 307 -17.63 -4.24 -34.10
C LEU A 307 -18.06 -3.24 -35.18
N PHE A 308 -17.23 -2.23 -35.42
CA PHE A 308 -17.46 -1.18 -36.38
C PHE A 308 -16.13 -0.63 -36.89
N ALA A 309 -16.03 -0.36 -38.18
CA ALA A 309 -14.86 0.25 -38.80
C ALA A 309 -15.29 1.26 -39.86
N THR A 310 -14.60 2.40 -39.93
CA THR A 310 -14.83 3.43 -40.94
C THR A 310 -13.52 4.13 -41.33
N SER A 311 -13.56 4.90 -42.40
CA SER A 311 -12.44 5.77 -42.80
C SER A 311 -12.30 6.94 -41.82
N PHE A 312 -11.07 7.32 -41.51
CA PHE A 312 -10.78 8.55 -40.76
C PHE A 312 -11.35 9.81 -41.47
N GLU A 313 -11.52 9.74 -42.80
CA GLU A 313 -12.07 10.83 -43.61
C GLU A 313 -13.62 10.92 -43.55
N ASP A 314 -14.29 9.94 -42.95
CA ASP A 314 -15.75 9.89 -42.82
C ASP A 314 -16.24 10.91 -41.78
N LYS A 315 -16.81 12.02 -42.27
CA LYS A 315 -17.32 13.10 -41.42
C LYS A 315 -18.59 12.75 -40.64
N GLN A 316 -19.31 11.69 -41.03
CA GLN A 316 -20.52 11.27 -40.30
C GLN A 316 -20.15 10.47 -39.06
N HIS A 317 -19.11 9.64 -39.15
CA HIS A 317 -18.75 8.72 -38.08
C HIS A 317 -17.48 9.12 -37.32
N VAL A 318 -16.65 10.02 -37.86
CA VAL A 318 -15.42 10.49 -37.20
C VAL A 318 -15.47 12.01 -37.11
N LEU A 319 -15.45 12.54 -35.89
CA LEU A 319 -15.42 13.97 -35.61
C LEU A 319 -14.11 14.31 -34.89
N LEU A 320 -13.57 15.49 -35.16
CA LEU A 320 -12.26 15.91 -34.67
C LEU A 320 -12.42 17.22 -33.89
N SER A 321 -11.75 17.32 -32.74
CA SER A 321 -11.75 18.52 -31.92
C SER A 321 -10.40 18.74 -31.22
N LYS A 322 -10.12 20.01 -30.87
CA LYS A 322 -8.96 20.39 -30.03
C LYS A 322 -9.18 20.04 -28.56
N GLU A 323 -10.43 20.00 -28.11
CA GLU A 323 -10.82 19.71 -26.73
C GLU A 323 -11.70 18.45 -26.67
N LEU A 324 -11.76 17.85 -25.47
CA LEU A 324 -12.73 16.80 -25.20
C LEU A 324 -14.15 17.40 -25.18
N PRO A 325 -15.12 16.84 -25.92
CA PRO A 325 -16.48 17.34 -25.89
C PRO A 325 -17.07 17.37 -24.48
N ARG A 326 -17.81 18.43 -24.14
CA ARG A 326 -18.42 18.63 -22.80
C ARG A 326 -19.90 18.25 -22.81
N MET A 327 -20.40 17.82 -21.66
CA MET A 327 -21.81 17.40 -21.51
C MET A 327 -22.79 18.59 -21.51
N ASP A 328 -22.34 19.78 -21.13
CA ASP A 328 -23.18 20.99 -21.06
C ASP A 328 -22.31 22.26 -21.16
N ALA A 329 -22.79 23.29 -21.86
CA ALA A 329 -22.19 24.63 -21.92
C ALA A 329 -22.26 25.36 -20.58
N ASN A 330 -23.24 25.04 -19.74
CA ASN A 330 -23.48 25.73 -18.46
C ASN A 330 -22.72 25.13 -17.27
N ARG A 331 -21.97 24.03 -17.47
CA ARG A 331 -21.17 23.42 -16.40
C ARG A 331 -19.68 23.70 -16.61
N ASN A 332 -19.22 24.75 -15.95
CA ASN A 332 -17.79 24.98 -15.72
C ASN A 332 -17.25 23.87 -14.82
N ILE A 333 -16.79 22.76 -15.43
CA ILE A 333 -15.93 21.80 -14.74
C ILE A 333 -14.54 22.44 -14.71
N PRO A 334 -13.89 22.58 -13.54
CA PRO A 334 -12.51 23.07 -13.49
C PRO A 334 -11.61 22.18 -14.34
N THR A 335 -11.16 22.69 -15.48
CA THR A 335 -10.05 22.11 -16.22
C THR A 335 -8.78 22.40 -15.42
N SER A 336 -7.98 21.36 -15.19
CA SER A 336 -6.76 21.37 -14.37
C SER A 336 -7.01 21.30 -12.86
N SER A 337 -7.08 20.07 -12.33
CA SER A 337 -6.43 19.82 -11.05
C SER A 337 -4.92 19.91 -11.29
N THR A 338 -4.39 21.13 -11.27
CA THR A 338 -2.95 21.37 -11.22
C THR A 338 -2.50 20.75 -9.92
N PHE A 339 -1.84 19.60 -10.01
CA PHE A 339 -1.26 19.01 -8.83
C PHE A 339 -0.17 19.97 -8.33
N PRO A 340 -0.12 20.28 -7.03
CA PRO A 340 0.91 21.15 -6.49
C PRO A 340 2.29 20.65 -6.92
N GLY A 341 3.15 21.58 -7.33
CA GLY A 341 4.51 21.29 -7.74
C GLY A 341 5.24 20.49 -6.68
N PHE A 342 6.09 19.56 -7.11
CA PHE A 342 6.85 18.70 -6.23
C PHE A 342 7.74 19.55 -5.30
N PRO A 343 7.73 19.31 -3.98
CA PRO A 343 8.71 19.94 -3.11
C PRO A 343 10.13 19.53 -3.57
N PRO A 344 11.12 20.43 -3.48
CA PRO A 344 12.49 20.09 -3.82
C PRO A 344 12.98 18.91 -2.98
N PRO A 345 13.83 18.03 -3.53
CA PRO A 345 14.34 16.89 -2.80
C PRO A 345 15.05 17.36 -1.52
N PRO A 346 14.85 16.66 -0.38
CA PRO A 346 15.49 17.03 0.87
C PRO A 346 17.02 16.99 0.76
N GLU A 347 17.72 17.82 1.55
CA GLU A 347 19.20 17.93 1.57
C GLU A 347 19.93 16.60 1.77
N THR A 348 19.26 15.58 2.34
CA THR A 348 19.82 14.24 2.53
C THR A 348 19.03 13.23 1.70
N ALA A 349 19.34 13.15 0.40
CA ALA A 349 18.66 12.26 -0.53
C ALA A 349 18.98 10.78 -0.25
N VAL A 350 17.97 10.00 0.14
CA VAL A 350 18.08 8.53 0.27
C VAL A 350 18.07 7.93 -1.13
N ARG A 351 19.16 7.28 -1.54
CA ARG A 351 19.24 6.60 -2.85
C ARG A 351 18.78 5.16 -2.73
N ALA A 352 17.92 4.70 -3.61
CA ALA A 352 17.55 3.30 -3.70
C ALA A 352 18.50 2.53 -4.63
N ALA A 353 18.97 1.38 -4.18
CA ALA A 353 19.65 0.40 -5.01
C ALA A 353 18.66 -0.71 -5.41
N VAL A 354 18.55 -0.94 -6.72
CA VAL A 354 17.67 -1.95 -7.30
C VAL A 354 18.47 -3.23 -7.57
N SER A 355 17.84 -4.39 -7.46
CA SER A 355 18.41 -5.69 -7.79
C SER A 355 18.92 -5.75 -9.23
N THR A 356 19.84 -6.66 -9.49
CA THR A 356 20.46 -6.85 -10.82
C THR A 356 19.45 -7.19 -11.90
N ASP A 357 18.39 -7.94 -11.57
CA ASP A 357 17.25 -8.26 -12.43
C ASP A 357 16.21 -7.12 -12.51
N SER A 358 16.44 -6.01 -11.80
CA SER A 358 15.56 -4.82 -11.75
C SER A 358 14.13 -5.11 -11.26
N THR A 359 13.93 -6.18 -10.49
CA THR A 359 12.60 -6.59 -10.02
C THR A 359 12.26 -6.02 -8.64
N ASN A 360 13.27 -5.77 -7.80
CA ASN A 360 13.10 -5.41 -6.40
C ASN A 360 14.10 -4.35 -5.95
N ILE A 361 13.72 -3.55 -4.97
CA ILE A 361 14.63 -2.63 -4.29
C ILE A 361 15.35 -3.43 -3.20
N GLN A 362 16.68 -3.47 -3.23
CA GLN A 362 17.48 -4.30 -2.33
C GLN A 362 17.96 -3.53 -1.10
N SER A 363 18.39 -2.29 -1.29
CA SER A 363 18.97 -1.49 -0.22
C SER A 363 18.75 0.00 -0.42
N PHE A 364 18.89 0.73 0.68
CA PHE A 364 19.01 2.17 0.68
C PHE A 364 20.46 2.58 0.92
N VAL A 365 20.86 3.69 0.30
CA VAL A 365 22.16 4.31 0.46
C VAL A 365 21.95 5.76 0.86
N ILE A 366 22.47 6.13 2.03
CA ILE A 366 22.53 7.53 2.46
C ILE A 366 23.98 7.96 2.52
N ARG A 367 24.30 9.05 1.83
CA ARG A 367 25.61 9.68 1.90
C ARG A 367 25.59 10.83 2.89
N VAL A 368 26.47 10.74 3.88
CA VAL A 368 26.73 11.79 4.87
C VAL A 368 28.02 12.48 4.46
N ASN A 369 27.90 13.70 3.92
CA ASN A 369 29.05 14.57 3.75
C ASN A 369 29.44 15.14 5.12
N ILE A 370 30.74 15.16 5.40
CA ILE A 370 31.29 15.69 6.65
C ILE A 370 31.89 17.05 6.34
N ASP A 371 31.23 18.11 6.80
CA ASP A 371 31.65 19.48 6.55
C ASP A 371 32.40 20.10 7.72
N ASP A 372 32.14 19.62 8.93
CA ASP A 372 32.80 20.06 10.15
C ASP A 372 34.32 19.73 10.14
N PRO A 373 35.21 20.72 10.32
CA PRO A 373 36.66 20.52 10.27
C PRO A 373 37.20 19.50 11.28
N ASP A 374 36.65 19.47 12.49
CA ASP A 374 37.10 18.56 13.55
C ASP A 374 36.68 17.12 13.24
N ALA A 375 35.44 16.93 12.78
CA ALA A 375 34.96 15.65 12.27
C ALA A 375 35.71 15.19 11.02
N ARG A 376 36.17 16.12 10.14
CA ARG A 376 37.04 15.79 9.01
C ARG A 376 38.41 15.28 9.47
N ALA A 377 39.00 15.93 10.48
CA ALA A 377 40.27 15.50 11.07
C ALA A 377 40.15 14.11 11.72
N GLU A 378 39.06 13.85 12.45
CA GLU A 378 38.75 12.53 13.00
C GLU A 378 38.51 11.48 11.89
N LEU A 379 37.77 11.83 10.83
CA LEU A 379 37.54 10.93 9.69
C LEU A 379 38.84 10.62 8.93
N ALA A 380 39.80 11.54 8.88
CA ALA A 380 41.08 11.27 8.23
C ALA A 380 41.89 10.18 8.96
N GLN A 381 41.73 10.05 10.28
CA GLN A 381 42.42 9.06 11.08
C GLN A 381 41.80 7.67 10.91
N LYS A 382 42.57 6.72 10.37
CA LYS A 382 42.09 5.35 10.10
C LYS A 382 41.63 4.59 11.36
N SER A 383 42.19 4.93 12.52
CA SER A 383 41.88 4.35 13.82
C SER A 383 40.55 4.82 14.41
N THR A 384 39.97 5.93 13.92
CA THR A 384 38.72 6.47 14.47
C THR A 384 37.57 5.49 14.23
N PRO A 385 36.89 5.04 15.31
CA PRO A 385 35.77 4.13 15.17
C PRO A 385 34.56 4.85 14.56
N ILE A 386 33.91 4.18 13.60
CA ILE A 386 32.61 4.56 13.07
C ILE A 386 31.61 3.52 13.56
N LYS A 387 30.61 3.96 14.31
CA LYS A 387 29.55 3.10 14.84
C LYS A 387 28.24 3.45 14.15
N VAL A 388 27.48 2.42 13.79
CA VAL A 388 26.11 2.56 13.30
C VAL A 388 25.19 1.73 14.18
N ILE A 389 24.13 2.35 14.69
CA ILE A 389 23.16 1.70 15.57
C ILE A 389 21.77 2.00 15.02
N GLN A 390 20.93 0.98 14.85
CA GLN A 390 19.55 1.20 14.49
C GLN A 390 18.77 1.79 15.68
N LYS A 391 18.13 2.94 15.49
CA LYS A 391 17.39 3.66 16.56
C LYS A 391 15.89 3.42 16.51
N SER A 392 15.36 3.12 15.33
CA SER A 392 13.94 2.83 15.10
C SER A 392 13.77 1.95 13.87
N SER A 393 12.53 1.60 13.52
CA SER A 393 12.25 0.78 12.34
C SER A 393 12.79 1.41 11.06
N CYS A 394 12.69 2.74 10.96
CA CYS A 394 13.04 3.54 9.78
C CYS A 394 14.23 4.49 10.03
N SER A 395 15.04 4.33 11.09
CA SER A 395 16.20 5.20 11.30
C SER A 395 17.44 4.51 11.88
N VAL A 396 18.61 4.97 11.46
CA VAL A 396 19.92 4.55 12.01
C VAL A 396 20.71 5.78 12.44
N GLU A 397 21.46 5.65 13.52
CA GLU A 397 22.36 6.68 14.02
C GLU A 397 23.80 6.32 13.64
N VAL A 398 24.48 7.26 13.00
CA VAL A 398 25.91 7.17 12.68
C VAL A 398 26.68 8.03 13.66
N THR A 399 27.68 7.44 14.29
CA THR A 399 28.61 8.13 15.20
C THR A 399 30.04 7.96 14.67
N LEU A 400 30.75 9.08 14.52
CA LEU A 400 32.18 9.13 14.22
C LEU A 400 32.89 9.74 15.43
N GLY A 401 33.76 8.93 16.07
CA GLY A 401 34.51 9.37 17.24
C GLY A 401 33.63 10.02 18.30
N THR A 402 33.99 11.24 18.69
CA THR A 402 33.18 12.08 19.61
C THR A 402 32.62 13.34 18.93
N THR A 403 33.00 13.60 17.68
CA THR A 403 32.71 14.86 16.99
C THR A 403 31.38 14.85 16.24
N LEU A 404 30.96 13.71 15.70
CA LEU A 404 29.77 13.64 14.87
C LEU A 404 28.82 12.54 15.34
N LYS A 405 27.56 12.94 15.53
CA LYS A 405 26.43 12.05 15.78
C LYS A 405 25.25 12.50 14.90
N ARG A 406 24.83 11.66 13.96
CA ARG A 406 23.76 12.00 13.00
C ARG A 406 22.76 10.85 12.86
N VAL A 407 21.47 11.17 13.02
CA VAL A 407 20.37 10.23 12.76
C VAL A 407 19.98 10.33 11.29
N LEU A 408 19.98 9.19 10.62
CA LEU A 408 19.61 9.04 9.21
C LEU A 408 18.23 8.38 9.14
N ALA A 409 17.32 9.05 8.46
CA ALA A 409 15.94 8.64 8.23
C ALA A 409 15.82 7.86 6.91
N PHE A 410 15.06 6.77 6.92
CA PHE A 410 14.74 5.96 5.74
C PHE A 410 13.23 6.00 5.47
N PRO A 411 12.81 6.02 4.20
CA PRO A 411 11.40 6.09 3.79
C PRO A 411 10.62 4.77 4.05
N PHE A 412 11.31 3.72 4.45
CA PHE A 412 10.76 2.39 4.67
C PHE A 412 11.61 1.65 5.72
N PRO A 413 11.04 0.72 6.50
CA PRO A 413 11.78 0.02 7.52
C PRO A 413 13.03 -0.68 6.98
N VAL A 414 14.13 -0.62 7.73
CA VAL A 414 15.44 -1.17 7.32
C VAL A 414 15.95 -2.19 8.32
N ASN A 415 16.81 -3.10 7.86
CA ASN A 415 17.64 -3.90 8.73
C ASN A 415 18.97 -3.18 8.96
N GLY A 416 19.13 -2.61 10.16
CA GLY A 416 20.32 -1.88 10.59
C GLY A 416 21.23 -2.69 11.52
N LYS A 417 21.08 -4.03 11.60
CA LYS A 417 21.93 -4.89 12.43
C LYS A 417 23.39 -4.89 11.95
N ASP A 418 23.61 -4.91 10.64
CA ASP A 418 24.95 -4.92 10.02
C ASP A 418 24.98 -4.07 8.73
N PRO A 419 24.93 -2.73 8.84
CA PRO A 419 24.97 -1.86 7.67
C PRO A 419 26.35 -1.90 7.03
N MET A 420 26.39 -1.95 5.69
CA MET A 420 27.65 -1.82 4.96
C MET A 420 28.06 -0.35 4.92
N LEU A 421 29.26 -0.06 5.40
CA LEU A 421 29.86 1.27 5.38
C LEU A 421 30.83 1.43 4.21
N ARG A 422 30.70 2.53 3.46
CA ARG A 422 31.73 2.96 2.50
C ARG A 422 32.27 4.30 2.96
N VAL A 423 33.55 4.34 3.27
CA VAL A 423 34.18 5.50 3.92
C VAL A 423 35.22 6.11 2.98
N ALA A 424 35.00 7.35 2.58
CA ALA A 424 35.95 8.11 1.78
C ALA A 424 36.62 9.17 2.64
N ARG A 425 37.82 8.86 3.14
CA ARG A 425 38.54 9.70 4.10
C ARG A 425 39.16 10.95 3.46
N THR A 426 39.53 10.88 2.17
CA THR A 426 40.11 12.03 1.43
C THR A 426 39.04 13.00 0.93
N SER A 427 37.87 12.48 0.56
CA SER A 427 36.73 13.27 0.07
C SER A 427 35.67 13.54 1.15
N PHE A 428 36.00 13.21 2.41
CA PHE A 428 35.24 13.46 3.62
C PHE A 428 33.74 13.09 3.57
N TYR A 429 33.43 11.84 3.22
CA TYR A 429 32.07 11.33 3.31
C TYR A 429 31.98 9.88 3.80
N ILE A 430 30.83 9.54 4.37
CA ILE A 430 30.45 8.19 4.75
C ILE A 430 29.16 7.84 4.01
N GLU A 431 29.14 6.71 3.28
CA GLU A 431 27.89 6.11 2.82
C GLU A 431 27.49 4.98 3.74
N VAL A 432 26.23 5.01 4.16
CA VAL A 432 25.59 3.94 4.92
C VAL A 432 24.65 3.20 3.99
N VAL A 433 24.88 1.90 3.82
CA VAL A 433 24.05 1.03 3.00
C VAL A 433 23.29 0.06 3.90
N THR A 434 21.95 0.15 3.90
CA THR A 434 21.06 -0.69 4.70
C THR A 434 20.14 -1.50 3.81
N GLN A 435 19.89 -2.76 4.17
CA GLN A 435 18.89 -3.56 3.47
C GLN A 435 17.49 -3.16 3.93
N LEU A 436 16.50 -3.32 3.05
CA LEU A 436 15.10 -3.19 3.45
C LEU A 436 14.76 -4.29 4.46
N ALA A 437 13.94 -3.95 5.44
CA ALA A 437 13.35 -4.96 6.31
C ALA A 437 12.49 -5.91 5.47
N SER A 438 12.56 -7.19 5.77
CA SER A 438 11.76 -8.21 5.10
C SER A 438 11.18 -9.16 6.14
N PHE A 439 10.11 -9.84 5.74
CA PHE A 439 9.49 -10.91 6.51
C PHE A 439 10.55 -11.90 7.01
N ARG A 440 10.48 -12.27 8.30
CA ARG A 440 11.39 -13.23 8.96
C ARG A 440 12.88 -12.89 8.88
N LYS A 441 13.22 -11.60 8.81
CA LYS A 441 14.60 -11.15 9.02
C LYS A 441 14.68 -10.20 10.21
N PRO A 442 15.81 -10.18 10.94
CA PRO A 442 16.03 -9.21 12.00
C PRO A 442 15.91 -7.75 11.53
N GLY A 443 15.59 -6.84 12.44
CA GLY A 443 15.47 -5.40 12.18
C GLY A 443 14.07 -4.95 11.77
N GLY A 444 13.97 -3.76 11.18
CA GLY A 444 12.71 -3.12 10.83
C GLY A 444 11.77 -2.99 12.02
N MET A 445 10.50 -3.34 11.81
CA MET A 445 9.45 -3.30 12.84
C MET A 445 9.69 -4.26 14.01
N ARG A 446 10.67 -5.17 13.95
CA ARG A 446 10.97 -6.05 15.09
C ARG A 446 11.61 -5.31 16.26
N LEU A 447 12.19 -4.13 16.02
CA LEU A 447 12.63 -3.25 17.10
C LEU A 447 11.47 -2.70 17.92
N ASN A 448 10.34 -2.43 17.26
CA ASN A 448 9.09 -2.05 17.90
C ASN A 448 7.93 -2.42 16.98
N ARG A 449 7.30 -3.58 17.23
CA ARG A 449 6.17 -4.08 16.42
C ARG A 449 4.86 -3.40 16.77
N PHE A 450 4.85 -2.48 17.72
CA PHE A 450 3.63 -1.83 18.20
C PHE A 450 3.82 -0.30 18.28
N PRO A 451 4.32 0.35 17.21
CA PRO A 451 4.65 1.75 17.28
C PRO A 451 3.39 2.59 17.49
N ILE A 452 3.58 3.71 18.18
CA ILE A 452 2.56 4.74 18.37
C ILE A 452 2.93 5.89 17.46
N ALA A 453 2.14 6.08 16.41
CA ALA A 453 2.32 7.20 15.49
C ALA A 453 1.78 8.48 16.10
N LYS A 454 2.43 9.60 15.76
CA LYS A 454 2.16 10.92 16.33
C LYS A 454 1.71 11.89 15.24
N SER A 455 0.77 12.75 15.60
CA SER A 455 0.34 13.88 14.78
C SER A 455 0.05 15.07 15.70
N GLY A 456 1.02 15.98 15.83
CA GLY A 456 0.96 17.04 16.83
C GLY A 456 0.93 16.49 18.26
N LEU A 457 -0.07 16.92 19.05
CA LEU A 457 -0.31 16.40 20.40
C LEU A 457 -1.10 15.07 20.41
N ASP A 458 -1.66 14.66 19.26
CA ASP A 458 -2.42 13.43 19.16
C ASP A 458 -1.52 12.24 18.85
N SER A 459 -1.88 11.08 19.38
CA SER A 459 -1.19 9.83 19.16
C SER A 459 -2.18 8.69 18.93
N ALA A 460 -1.79 7.75 18.10
CA ALA A 460 -2.58 6.57 17.83
C ALA A 460 -1.69 5.34 17.66
N SER A 461 -2.19 4.19 18.07
CA SER A 461 -1.56 2.92 17.71
C SER A 461 -1.44 2.81 16.19
N TRP A 462 -0.25 2.46 15.72
CA TRP A 462 -0.06 2.18 14.31
C TRP A 462 -0.73 0.86 13.94
N ASN A 463 -0.55 -0.21 14.72
CA ASN A 463 -0.96 -1.55 14.30
C ASN A 463 -2.33 -2.01 14.80
N PHE A 464 -2.86 -1.37 15.86
CA PHE A 464 -4.21 -1.66 16.33
C PHE A 464 -5.24 -0.70 15.73
N HIS A 465 -6.37 -1.24 15.31
CA HIS A 465 -7.55 -0.42 15.00
C HIS A 465 -8.18 0.10 16.30
N ARG A 466 -8.68 1.34 16.29
CA ARG A 466 -9.32 1.95 17.46
C ARG A 466 -10.62 1.23 17.80
N VAL A 467 -10.86 0.97 19.08
CA VAL A 467 -12.09 0.36 19.58
C VAL A 467 -12.74 1.26 20.62
N VAL A 468 -14.05 1.43 20.52
CA VAL A 468 -14.87 2.08 21.55
C VAL A 468 -15.46 0.97 22.42
N ILE A 469 -14.69 0.53 23.42
CA ILE A 469 -14.98 -0.68 24.21
C ILE A 469 -16.42 -0.70 24.75
N ASP A 470 -16.91 0.44 25.23
CA ASP A 470 -18.24 0.53 25.85
C ASP A 470 -19.40 0.26 24.88
N ASN A 471 -19.15 0.39 23.57
CA ASN A 471 -20.14 0.09 22.54
C ASN A 471 -20.10 -1.39 22.10
N LEU A 472 -19.09 -2.15 22.53
CA LEU A 472 -18.96 -3.55 22.16
C LEU A 472 -19.87 -4.42 23.05
N PRO A 473 -20.64 -5.36 22.46
CA PRO A 473 -21.44 -6.31 23.23
C PRO A 473 -20.60 -7.11 24.22
N VAL A 474 -21.05 -7.18 25.47
CA VAL A 474 -20.42 -8.00 26.50
C VAL A 474 -20.78 -9.46 26.27
N LEU A 475 -19.77 -10.34 26.32
CA LEU A 475 -19.95 -11.79 26.22
C LEU A 475 -20.45 -12.36 27.54
N ASP A 476 -21.13 -13.50 27.47
CA ASP A 476 -21.61 -14.24 28.64
C ASP A 476 -20.43 -14.69 29.52
N SER A 477 -20.62 -14.75 30.83
CA SER A 477 -19.60 -15.23 31.76
C SER A 477 -19.55 -16.75 31.90
N ASP A 478 -20.56 -17.48 31.41
CA ASP A 478 -20.63 -18.94 31.46
C ASP A 478 -19.59 -19.59 30.54
N PRO A 479 -18.59 -20.33 31.09
CA PRO A 479 -17.56 -20.97 30.28
C PRO A 479 -18.09 -21.92 29.20
N LYS A 480 -19.25 -22.56 29.42
CA LYS A 480 -19.86 -23.47 28.42
C LYS A 480 -20.28 -22.73 27.16
N LYS A 481 -20.76 -21.49 27.29
CA LYS A 481 -21.14 -20.65 26.14
C LYS A 481 -19.93 -20.04 25.44
N LEU A 482 -18.76 -20.06 26.09
CA LEU A 482 -17.50 -19.53 25.57
C LEU A 482 -16.56 -20.61 25.04
N GLU A 483 -16.97 -21.88 24.97
CA GLU A 483 -16.10 -22.99 24.52
C GLU A 483 -15.49 -22.74 23.12
N TRP A 484 -16.26 -22.10 22.23
CA TRP A 484 -15.80 -21.70 20.89
C TRP A 484 -14.57 -20.78 20.91
N LEU A 485 -14.36 -20.02 21.99
CA LEU A 485 -13.23 -19.10 22.11
C LEU A 485 -11.90 -19.86 22.13
N GLY A 486 -11.86 -21.08 22.66
CA GLY A 486 -10.65 -21.91 22.63
C GLY A 486 -10.18 -22.19 21.21
N GLY A 487 -11.10 -22.59 20.34
CA GLY A 487 -10.83 -22.76 18.90
C GLY A 487 -10.44 -21.45 18.22
N HIS A 488 -11.22 -20.39 18.43
CA HIS A 488 -10.97 -19.07 17.85
C HIS A 488 -9.60 -18.49 18.22
N ALA A 489 -9.21 -18.60 19.50
CA ALA A 489 -7.91 -18.15 19.98
C ALA A 489 -6.78 -19.05 19.45
N THR A 490 -6.98 -20.35 19.29
CA THR A 490 -5.97 -21.26 18.73
C THR A 490 -5.58 -20.88 17.29
N TYR A 491 -6.55 -20.42 16.50
CA TYR A 491 -6.33 -19.97 15.13
C TYR A 491 -5.58 -18.62 15.01
N MET A 492 -5.22 -17.98 16.13
CA MET A 492 -4.30 -16.83 16.09
C MET A 492 -2.87 -17.22 15.67
N MET A 493 -2.54 -18.51 15.81
CA MET A 493 -1.26 -19.09 15.42
C MET A 493 -1.28 -19.55 13.98
N SER A 494 -0.21 -19.28 13.23
CA SER A 494 0.04 -19.91 11.93
C SER A 494 0.47 -21.37 12.08
N GLN A 495 0.43 -22.14 11.00
CA GLN A 495 0.89 -23.53 11.01
C GLN A 495 2.33 -23.65 11.53
N ARG A 496 3.22 -22.73 11.13
CA ARG A 496 4.60 -22.72 11.62
C ARG A 496 4.67 -22.41 13.12
N GLU A 497 3.94 -21.40 13.58
CA GLU A 497 3.93 -21.04 15.00
C GLU A 497 3.44 -22.21 15.85
N ARG A 498 2.43 -22.96 15.38
CA ARG A 498 1.98 -24.21 16.01
C ARG A 498 3.09 -25.27 16.04
N SER A 499 3.80 -25.49 14.94
CA SER A 499 4.92 -26.46 14.91
C SER A 499 6.03 -26.11 15.92
N ILE A 500 6.29 -24.83 16.15
CA ILE A 500 7.22 -24.38 17.19
C ILE A 500 6.71 -24.74 18.59
N LEU A 501 5.43 -24.46 18.86
CA LEU A 501 4.81 -24.76 20.16
C LEU A 501 4.70 -26.26 20.44
N GLU A 502 4.53 -27.08 19.41
CA GLU A 502 4.52 -28.55 19.50
C GLU A 502 5.92 -29.16 19.63
N GLY A 503 6.98 -28.35 19.47
CA GLY A 503 8.36 -28.81 19.49
C GLY A 503 8.79 -29.53 18.21
N SER A 504 7.97 -29.50 17.16
CA SER A 504 8.28 -30.11 15.85
C SER A 504 9.11 -29.19 14.94
N ALA A 505 9.22 -27.89 15.27
CA ALA A 505 10.10 -26.94 14.63
C ALA A 505 10.97 -26.17 15.65
N GLN A 506 12.19 -25.81 15.25
CA GLN A 506 13.09 -25.05 16.11
C GLN A 506 12.71 -23.57 16.15
N LYS A 507 12.60 -23.02 17.36
CA LYS A 507 12.38 -21.60 17.59
C LYS A 507 13.66 -20.80 17.39
N ASP A 508 13.59 -19.73 16.61
CA ASP A 508 14.65 -18.74 16.52
C ASP A 508 14.25 -17.51 17.34
N ALA A 509 14.90 -17.34 18.49
CA ALA A 509 14.62 -16.24 19.42
C ALA A 509 14.78 -14.84 18.79
N ALA A 510 15.56 -14.71 17.71
CA ALA A 510 15.72 -13.43 17.00
C ALA A 510 14.52 -13.10 16.11
N ILE A 511 13.68 -14.10 15.75
CA ILE A 511 12.56 -13.90 14.84
C ILE A 511 11.19 -14.38 15.35
N ASP A 512 11.12 -15.12 16.45
CA ASP A 512 9.91 -15.78 16.95
C ASP A 512 9.37 -15.19 18.26
N ASP A 513 9.70 -13.93 18.53
CA ASP A 513 9.24 -13.13 19.66
C ASP A 513 7.69 -13.07 19.77
N LEU A 514 7.00 -12.94 18.63
CA LEU A 514 5.53 -12.93 18.59
C LEU A 514 4.89 -14.26 19.01
N VAL A 515 5.57 -15.39 18.87
CA VAL A 515 5.02 -16.70 19.23
C VAL A 515 4.74 -16.78 20.73
N ASP A 516 5.66 -16.25 21.54
CA ASP A 516 5.53 -16.20 23.00
C ASP A 516 4.39 -15.27 23.41
N VAL A 517 4.37 -14.05 22.85
CA VAL A 517 3.30 -13.07 23.14
C VAL A 517 1.93 -13.63 22.77
N LYS A 518 1.82 -14.27 21.60
CA LYS A 518 0.57 -14.91 21.18
C LYS A 518 0.16 -16.03 22.13
N SER A 519 1.11 -16.79 22.68
CA SER A 519 0.86 -17.86 23.64
C SER A 519 0.37 -17.30 24.98
N SER A 520 0.97 -16.22 25.46
CA SER A 520 0.52 -15.50 26.65
C SER A 520 -0.87 -14.89 26.46
N LEU A 521 -1.14 -14.28 25.29
CA LEU A 521 -2.46 -13.75 24.95
C LEU A 521 -3.52 -14.86 24.89
N HIS A 522 -3.21 -15.98 24.25
CA HIS A 522 -4.07 -17.15 24.24
C HIS A 522 -4.39 -17.60 25.67
N LEU A 523 -3.36 -17.74 26.52
CA LEU A 523 -3.52 -18.16 27.91
C LEU A 523 -4.40 -17.18 28.72
N ILE A 524 -4.17 -15.87 28.59
CA ILE A 524 -4.97 -14.83 29.27
C ILE A 524 -6.44 -14.92 28.83
N LEU A 525 -6.70 -14.97 27.52
CA LEU A 525 -8.06 -14.96 26.97
C LEU A 525 -8.84 -16.23 27.31
N THR A 526 -8.24 -17.42 27.16
CA THR A 526 -8.93 -18.69 27.47
C THR A 526 -9.15 -18.85 28.97
N THR A 527 -8.17 -18.47 29.80
CA THR A 527 -8.32 -18.54 31.27
C THR A 527 -9.33 -17.52 31.77
N CYS A 528 -9.43 -16.34 31.16
CA CYS A 528 -10.47 -15.37 31.47
C CYS A 528 -11.88 -15.87 31.14
N ALA A 529 -12.01 -16.68 30.09
CA ALA A 529 -13.27 -17.30 29.71
C ALA A 529 -13.59 -18.59 30.48
N GLY A 530 -12.68 -19.09 31.33
CA GLY A 530 -12.82 -20.40 31.98
C GLY A 530 -12.72 -21.58 31.01
N VAL A 531 -12.12 -21.37 29.83
CA VAL A 531 -11.91 -22.39 28.80
C VAL A 531 -10.58 -23.08 29.08
N TYR A 532 -10.60 -24.41 29.10
CA TYR A 532 -9.48 -25.30 29.48
C TYR A 532 -8.97 -25.19 30.92
N ARG A 533 -9.31 -24.13 31.67
CA ARG A 533 -8.81 -23.84 33.03
C ARG A 533 -9.88 -23.15 33.88
N PRO A 534 -9.79 -23.18 35.22
CA PRO A 534 -10.63 -22.37 36.08
C PRO A 534 -10.55 -20.89 35.73
N GLN A 535 -11.71 -20.21 35.76
CA GLN A 535 -11.82 -18.82 35.37
C GLN A 535 -10.99 -17.90 36.29
N ARG A 536 -10.22 -16.98 35.69
CA ARG A 536 -9.44 -15.96 36.42
C ARG A 536 -9.55 -14.61 35.72
N SER A 537 -9.57 -13.52 36.50
CA SER A 537 -9.69 -12.15 35.99
C SER A 537 -8.45 -11.29 36.24
N VAL A 538 -7.48 -11.76 37.03
CA VAL A 538 -6.25 -11.04 37.34
C VAL A 538 -5.03 -11.86 36.95
N PHE A 539 -4.14 -11.28 36.17
CA PHE A 539 -2.97 -11.93 35.58
C PHE A 539 -1.70 -11.16 35.94
N ALA A 540 -0.65 -11.87 36.36
CA ALA A 540 0.67 -11.31 36.58
C ALA A 540 1.62 -11.72 35.47
N LEU A 541 2.20 -10.74 34.78
CA LEU A 541 3.33 -10.97 33.88
C LEU A 541 4.60 -11.17 34.72
N ARG A 542 5.13 -12.40 34.74
CA ARG A 542 6.30 -12.79 35.55
C ARG A 542 7.45 -13.17 34.63
N GLU A 543 8.58 -12.49 34.77
CA GLU A 543 9.76 -12.80 33.97
C GLU A 543 10.42 -14.11 34.44
N GLN A 544 10.55 -15.08 33.54
CA GLN A 544 11.13 -16.39 33.82
C GLN A 544 12.54 -16.27 34.42
N GLY A 545 12.82 -17.09 35.45
CA GLY A 545 14.08 -17.04 36.18
C GLY A 545 14.15 -15.92 37.23
N SER A 546 13.15 -15.05 37.30
CA SER A 546 12.94 -14.09 38.39
C SER A 546 11.57 -14.32 39.04
N ASN A 547 11.41 -13.92 40.30
CA ASN A 547 10.08 -13.80 40.92
C ASN A 547 9.50 -12.39 40.74
N ASP A 548 10.05 -11.61 39.80
CA ASP A 548 9.70 -10.21 39.62
C ASP A 548 8.44 -10.08 38.76
N ILE A 549 7.41 -9.47 39.33
CA ILE A 549 6.16 -9.16 38.61
C ILE A 549 6.38 -7.86 37.86
N LYS A 550 6.23 -7.89 36.55
CA LYS A 550 6.44 -6.70 35.71
C LYS A 550 5.19 -5.84 35.60
N ALA A 551 4.03 -6.48 35.48
CA ALA A 551 2.73 -5.82 35.43
C ALA A 551 1.61 -6.77 35.90
N LEU A 552 0.52 -6.19 36.41
CA LEU A 552 -0.75 -6.88 36.62
C LEU A 552 -1.77 -6.43 35.58
N ILE A 553 -2.50 -7.39 35.02
CA ILE A 553 -3.59 -7.17 34.08
C ILE A 553 -4.88 -7.63 34.75
N PHE A 554 -5.85 -6.72 34.86
CA PHE A 554 -7.18 -6.95 35.40
C PHE A 554 -8.17 -6.96 34.24
N VAL A 555 -8.81 -8.08 33.96
CA VAL A 555 -9.80 -8.22 32.87
C VAL A 555 -11.20 -8.08 33.46
N ALA A 556 -11.86 -6.96 33.18
CA ALA A 556 -13.20 -6.65 33.68
C ALA A 556 -14.28 -7.45 32.94
N SER A 557 -14.18 -7.55 31.61
CA SER A 557 -15.10 -8.31 30.78
C SER A 557 -14.50 -8.71 29.44
N LEU A 558 -15.05 -9.78 28.83
CA LEU A 558 -14.82 -10.13 27.43
C LEU A 558 -15.95 -9.55 26.58
N ARG A 559 -15.60 -8.96 25.44
CA ARG A 559 -16.54 -8.30 24.52
C ARG A 559 -16.33 -8.77 23.09
N LEU A 560 -17.36 -8.65 22.26
CA LEU A 560 -17.31 -9.02 20.86
C LEU A 560 -17.03 -7.79 19.99
N ASP A 561 -15.91 -7.83 19.25
CA ASP A 561 -15.61 -6.87 18.20
C ASP A 561 -16.19 -7.38 16.88
N LEU A 562 -17.38 -6.88 16.57
CA LEU A 562 -18.11 -7.25 15.36
C LEU A 562 -17.40 -6.82 14.07
N GLN A 563 -16.64 -5.72 14.10
CA GLN A 563 -15.96 -5.22 12.89
C GLN A 563 -14.70 -6.02 12.57
N ALA A 564 -14.07 -6.57 13.60
CA ALA A 564 -12.86 -7.37 13.50
C ALA A 564 -13.11 -8.88 13.57
N HIS A 565 -14.38 -9.31 13.67
CA HIS A 565 -14.79 -10.71 13.83
C HIS A 565 -14.01 -11.42 14.94
N THR A 566 -13.77 -10.74 16.07
CA THR A 566 -12.94 -11.27 17.15
C THR A 566 -13.41 -10.82 18.52
N VAL A 567 -12.74 -11.28 19.58
CA VAL A 567 -12.98 -10.86 20.95
C VAL A 567 -11.99 -9.80 21.40
N VAL A 568 -12.45 -8.92 22.29
CA VAL A 568 -11.64 -7.92 22.99
C VAL A 568 -11.88 -8.04 24.48
N ALA A 569 -10.81 -8.18 25.26
CA ALA A 569 -10.84 -8.04 26.71
C ALA A 569 -10.81 -6.55 27.08
N ASP A 570 -11.85 -6.09 27.77
CA ASP A 570 -11.87 -4.81 28.48
C ASP A 570 -11.04 -4.97 29.75
N ALA A 571 -9.82 -4.45 29.73
CA ALA A 571 -8.84 -4.72 30.76
C ALA A 571 -8.15 -3.45 31.25
N PHE A 572 -7.45 -3.58 32.37
CA PHE A 572 -6.73 -2.52 33.04
C PHE A 572 -5.36 -3.04 33.45
N VAL A 573 -4.32 -2.25 33.23
CA VAL A 573 -2.95 -2.63 33.56
C VAL A 573 -2.39 -1.76 34.67
N LEU A 574 -1.77 -2.41 35.65
CA LEU A 574 -0.96 -1.82 36.70
C LEU A 574 0.51 -2.16 36.43
N THR A 575 1.30 -1.17 36.07
CA THR A 575 2.77 -1.30 36.01
C THR A 575 3.34 -1.32 37.43
N MET A 576 4.46 -1.99 37.67
CA MET A 576 5.09 -1.97 38.99
C MET A 576 6.02 -0.77 39.15
N ASP A 577 5.61 0.20 39.96
CA ASP A 577 6.35 1.46 40.24
C ASP A 577 6.47 1.65 41.76
N GLN A 578 7.68 1.92 42.24
CA GLN A 578 7.99 1.92 43.67
C GLN A 578 7.23 3.00 44.46
N ASP A 579 6.83 4.09 43.78
CA ASP A 579 6.20 5.25 44.41
C ASP A 579 4.85 4.91 45.04
N TYR A 580 4.03 4.08 44.39
CA TYR A 580 2.70 3.71 44.89
C TYR A 580 2.59 2.27 45.39
N LEU A 581 3.56 1.38 45.08
CA LEU A 581 3.51 0.00 45.56
C LEU A 581 3.47 -0.10 47.09
N LYS A 582 4.11 0.83 47.79
CA LYS A 582 4.05 0.92 49.27
C LYS A 582 2.62 1.18 49.76
N THR A 583 1.85 1.99 49.03
CA THR A 583 0.47 2.36 49.36
C THR A 583 -0.50 1.20 49.15
N ILE A 584 -0.28 0.39 48.11
CA ILE A 584 -1.17 -0.72 47.74
C ILE A 584 -0.68 -2.11 48.22
N ALA A 585 0.44 -2.18 48.96
CA ALA A 585 1.08 -3.43 49.35
C ALA A 585 0.14 -4.40 50.09
N LYS A 586 -0.69 -3.87 51.02
CA LYS A 586 -1.68 -4.67 51.74
C LYS A 586 -2.72 -5.26 50.78
N SER A 587 -3.33 -4.42 49.95
CA SER A 587 -4.32 -4.85 48.96
C SER A 587 -3.75 -5.86 47.95
N LEU A 588 -2.47 -5.71 47.57
CA LEU A 588 -1.78 -6.65 46.70
C LEU A 588 -1.59 -8.02 47.38
N SER A 589 -1.21 -8.03 48.67
CA SER A 589 -1.13 -9.26 49.46
C SER A 589 -2.48 -9.96 49.56
N ASP A 590 -3.56 -9.20 49.79
CA ASP A 590 -4.93 -9.71 49.88
C ASP A 590 -5.39 -10.30 48.53
N LEU A 591 -4.98 -9.69 47.41
CA LEU A 591 -5.31 -10.14 46.05
C LEU A 591 -4.49 -11.35 45.58
N SER A 592 -3.31 -11.60 46.17
CA SER A 592 -2.34 -12.61 45.70
C SER A 592 -2.92 -14.00 45.38
N PRO A 593 -3.88 -14.58 46.15
CA PRO A 593 -4.46 -15.89 45.85
C PRO A 593 -5.33 -15.93 44.57
N ALA A 594 -5.81 -14.77 44.12
CA ALA A 594 -6.64 -14.64 42.92
C ALA A 594 -5.80 -14.44 41.64
N ILE A 595 -4.52 -14.06 41.79
CA ILE A 595 -3.63 -13.74 40.68
C ILE A 595 -3.17 -15.01 39.97
N PHE A 596 -3.37 -15.05 38.67
CA PHE A 596 -2.83 -16.08 37.79
C PHE A 596 -1.49 -15.65 37.20
N GLY A 597 -0.44 -16.44 37.39
CA GLY A 597 0.88 -16.14 36.83
C GLY A 597 0.99 -16.51 35.34
N VAL A 598 1.50 -15.58 34.54
CA VAL A 598 1.86 -15.79 33.13
C VAL A 598 3.37 -15.63 33.03
N ASP A 599 4.07 -16.74 32.79
CA ASP A 599 5.53 -16.80 32.82
C ASP A 599 6.10 -16.43 31.43
N ILE A 600 6.70 -15.25 31.34
CA ILE A 600 7.17 -14.65 30.10
C ILE A 600 8.70 -14.70 29.99
N SER A 601 9.22 -14.89 28.78
CA SER A 601 10.67 -14.84 28.53
C SER A 601 11.18 -13.39 28.61
N PRO A 602 12.49 -13.15 28.84
CA PRO A 602 13.05 -11.79 28.80
C PRO A 602 12.80 -11.08 27.46
N GLN A 603 12.86 -11.80 26.34
CA GLN A 603 12.55 -11.26 25.02
C GLN A 603 11.07 -10.91 24.89
N GLU A 604 10.18 -11.77 25.38
CA GLU A 604 8.74 -11.47 25.41
C GLU A 604 8.44 -10.26 26.30
N ALA A 605 9.18 -10.08 27.40
CA ALA A 605 9.04 -8.94 28.29
C ALA A 605 9.36 -7.61 27.59
N GLU A 606 10.38 -7.56 26.74
CA GLU A 606 10.67 -6.39 25.89
C GLU A 606 9.50 -6.08 24.94
N VAL A 607 8.87 -7.11 24.35
CA VAL A 607 7.71 -6.92 23.48
C VAL A 607 6.50 -6.39 24.27
N TRP A 608 6.27 -6.89 25.49
CA TRP A 608 5.17 -6.41 26.34
C TRP A 608 5.32 -4.94 26.74
N GLN A 609 6.55 -4.43 26.85
CA GLN A 609 6.79 -2.99 27.08
C GLN A 609 6.24 -2.12 25.95
N HIS A 610 6.24 -2.62 24.71
CA HIS A 610 5.71 -1.90 23.55
C HIS A 610 4.23 -2.15 23.28
N ILE A 611 3.72 -3.36 23.58
CA ILE A 611 2.31 -3.70 23.29
C ILE A 611 1.34 -2.98 24.23
N LEU A 612 1.67 -2.83 25.51
CA LEU A 612 0.76 -2.26 26.51
C LEU A 612 0.40 -0.80 26.22
N PRO A 613 1.35 0.11 25.92
CA PRO A 613 1.02 1.46 25.47
C PRO A 613 0.14 1.46 24.21
N SER A 614 0.41 0.57 23.26
CA SER A 614 -0.37 0.46 22.02
C SER A 614 -1.81 0.01 22.27
N MET A 615 -2.02 -0.93 23.19
CA MET A 615 -3.34 -1.38 23.65
C MET A 615 -4.08 -0.30 24.45
N ALA A 616 -3.37 0.58 25.16
CA ALA A 616 -3.97 1.75 25.82
C ALA A 616 -4.45 2.78 24.79
N GLU A 617 -3.61 3.14 23.81
CA GLU A 617 -3.98 4.05 22.72
C GLU A 617 -5.15 3.51 21.89
N ARG A 618 -5.25 2.18 21.76
CA ARG A 618 -6.34 1.51 21.03
C ARG A 618 -7.73 1.87 21.57
N CYS A 619 -7.88 2.04 22.88
CA CYS A 619 -9.15 2.32 23.54
C CYS A 619 -9.20 3.67 24.26
N ARG A 620 -8.20 4.53 24.05
CA ARG A 620 -8.05 5.81 24.76
C ARG A 620 -9.29 6.72 24.61
N LYS A 621 -9.71 7.27 25.74
CA LYS A 621 -10.72 8.34 25.86
C LYS A 621 -10.21 9.60 26.56
N TRP A 622 -8.99 9.58 27.09
CA TRP A 622 -8.33 10.72 27.71
C TRP A 622 -7.43 11.44 26.70
N ASN A 623 -7.02 12.67 27.01
CA ASN A 623 -6.06 13.43 26.21
C ASN A 623 -4.65 13.32 26.80
N HIS A 624 -3.64 13.40 25.94
CA HIS A 624 -2.25 13.53 26.38
C HIS A 624 -1.97 14.98 26.79
N GLY A 625 -1.23 15.15 27.87
CA GLY A 625 -0.69 16.45 28.27
C GLY A 625 0.70 16.71 27.66
N GLU A 626 1.19 17.94 27.78
CA GLU A 626 2.49 18.38 27.24
C GLU A 626 3.69 17.62 27.85
N GLU A 627 3.57 17.18 29.11
CA GLU A 627 4.58 16.37 29.80
C GLU A 627 4.45 14.87 29.52
N CYS A 628 3.62 14.47 28.55
CA CYS A 628 3.43 13.06 28.24
C CYS A 628 4.74 12.44 27.72
N THR A 629 5.18 11.36 28.36
CA THR A 629 6.38 10.61 27.95
C THR A 629 6.26 10.05 26.52
N ASN A 630 5.04 9.79 26.05
CA ASN A 630 4.80 9.40 24.66
C ASN A 630 5.01 10.57 23.67
N GLN A 631 4.98 11.84 24.10
CA GLN A 631 5.15 13.01 23.24
C GLN A 631 6.61 13.45 23.06
N GLN A 632 7.50 13.20 24.03
CA GLN A 632 8.87 13.74 24.05
C GLN A 632 9.86 13.15 23.02
N GLY A 633 9.39 12.50 21.95
CA GLY A 633 10.21 12.10 20.78
C GLY A 633 11.31 11.06 21.02
N ASN A 634 11.67 10.76 22.26
CA ASN A 634 12.54 9.66 22.61
C ASN A 634 11.71 8.38 22.60
N ASN A 635 11.93 7.51 21.62
CA ASN A 635 11.54 6.09 21.70
C ASN A 635 12.10 5.39 22.95
N ASN A 636 13.00 6.05 23.68
CA ASN A 636 13.35 5.72 25.04
C ASN A 636 12.29 6.31 25.99
N ILE A 637 11.18 5.59 26.18
CA ILE A 637 10.44 5.75 27.42
C ILE A 637 11.46 5.42 28.51
N SER A 638 11.80 6.38 29.38
CA SER A 638 12.69 6.09 30.51
C SER A 638 12.06 4.92 31.27
N PRO A 639 12.70 3.74 31.31
CA PRO A 639 12.10 2.59 31.95
C PRO A 639 11.81 2.96 33.40
N GLY A 640 10.59 2.69 33.86
CA GLY A 640 10.33 2.66 35.30
C GLY A 640 11.26 1.65 35.99
N PRO A 641 11.22 1.54 37.33
CA PRO A 641 12.08 0.61 38.08
C PRO A 641 12.05 -0.84 37.56
N THR A 642 10.97 -1.24 36.87
CA THR A 642 10.76 -2.58 36.29
C THR A 642 10.93 -2.67 34.77
N GLY A 643 11.25 -1.58 34.07
CA GLY A 643 11.34 -1.54 32.60
C GLY A 643 10.03 -1.21 31.88
N TYR A 644 8.89 -1.32 32.56
CA TYR A 644 7.55 -1.14 31.98
C TYR A 644 6.99 0.24 32.31
N SER A 645 6.70 1.02 31.27
CA SER A 645 6.17 2.38 31.45
C SER A 645 5.16 2.71 30.36
N ILE A 646 3.91 2.88 30.79
CA ILE A 646 2.84 3.50 30.02
C ILE A 646 2.79 4.97 30.44
N CYS A 647 2.36 5.86 29.54
CA CYS A 647 2.19 7.26 29.88
C CYS A 647 1.29 7.44 31.11
N ARG A 648 1.59 8.43 31.95
CA ARG A 648 0.81 8.72 33.16
C ARG A 648 -0.56 9.31 32.86
N CYS A 649 -0.80 9.79 31.64
CA CYS A 649 -2.05 10.47 31.24
C CYS A 649 -3.28 9.57 31.37
N GLY A 650 -3.13 8.25 31.20
CA GLY A 650 -4.23 7.30 31.32
C GLY A 650 -4.49 6.76 32.73
N ARG A 651 -3.64 7.08 33.71
CA ARG A 651 -3.77 6.53 35.08
C ARG A 651 -5.05 7.03 35.74
N GLY A 652 -5.86 6.10 36.25
CA GLY A 652 -7.12 6.39 36.91
C GLY A 652 -8.20 7.01 36.02
N GLN A 653 -7.99 7.01 34.70
CA GLN A 653 -8.98 7.49 33.73
C GLN A 653 -9.87 6.34 33.27
N ASP A 654 -11.14 6.63 33.03
CA ASP A 654 -12.11 5.68 32.44
C ASP A 654 -12.23 4.35 33.22
N ILE A 655 -12.25 4.45 34.55
CA ILE A 655 -12.20 3.31 35.50
C ILE A 655 -13.58 2.83 35.99
N THR A 656 -14.67 3.19 35.32
CA THR A 656 -16.04 2.85 35.78
C THR A 656 -16.25 1.35 35.87
N THR A 657 -15.94 0.60 34.81
CA THR A 657 -16.06 -0.88 34.78
C THR A 657 -15.09 -1.58 35.73
N PHE A 658 -13.95 -0.94 36.04
CA PHE A 658 -12.99 -1.43 37.01
C PHE A 658 -13.54 -1.40 38.45
N LYS A 659 -14.21 -0.30 38.82
CA LYS A 659 -14.81 -0.11 40.16
C LYS A 659 -16.04 -0.96 40.43
N GLU A 660 -16.67 -1.51 39.39
CA GLU A 660 -17.75 -2.50 39.57
C GLU A 660 -17.25 -3.77 40.29
N LYS A 661 -15.94 -4.03 40.25
CA LYS A 661 -15.25 -5.05 41.04
C LYS A 661 -14.69 -4.43 42.31
N GLY A 662 -15.51 -4.28 43.35
CA GLY A 662 -15.13 -3.55 44.57
C GLY A 662 -13.82 -4.01 45.23
N GLU A 663 -13.42 -5.28 45.07
CA GLU A 663 -12.11 -5.79 45.51
C GLU A 663 -10.89 -5.13 44.82
N TRP A 664 -11.11 -4.43 43.71
CA TRP A 664 -10.07 -3.76 42.93
C TRP A 664 -9.93 -2.26 43.25
N ASP A 665 -10.82 -1.68 44.06
CA ASP A 665 -10.89 -0.22 44.28
C ASP A 665 -9.56 0.42 44.70
N ALA A 666 -8.75 -0.29 45.49
CA ALA A 666 -7.45 0.18 45.95
C ALA A 666 -6.45 0.45 44.82
N PHE A 667 -6.61 -0.22 43.68
CA PHE A 667 -5.72 -0.10 42.51
C PHE A 667 -6.22 0.95 41.50
N ALA A 668 -7.47 1.39 41.61
CA ALA A 668 -8.15 2.20 40.62
C ALA A 668 -7.41 3.51 40.24
N PRO A 669 -6.73 4.23 41.16
CA PRO A 669 -5.97 5.44 40.81
C PRO A 669 -4.72 5.18 39.96
N TYR A 670 -4.23 3.93 39.92
CA TYR A 670 -2.91 3.60 39.39
C TYR A 670 -2.97 2.79 38.08
N VAL A 671 -4.13 2.25 37.73
CA VAL A 671 -4.32 1.46 36.51
C VAL A 671 -4.58 2.34 35.28
N THR A 672 -4.25 1.81 34.10
CA THR A 672 -4.62 2.38 32.80
C THR A 672 -5.47 1.38 32.02
N ARG A 673 -6.58 1.82 31.43
CA ARG A 673 -7.45 0.97 30.60
C ARG A 673 -6.74 0.56 29.31
N ILE A 674 -6.84 -0.71 28.93
CA ILE A 674 -6.26 -1.32 27.73
C ILE A 674 -7.25 -2.26 27.04
N ALA A 675 -7.16 -2.37 25.71
CA ALA A 675 -7.95 -3.31 24.91
C ALA A 675 -7.08 -4.47 24.41
N ILE A 676 -7.24 -5.65 25.01
CA ILE A 676 -6.49 -6.86 24.65
C ILE A 676 -7.29 -7.68 23.63
N SER A 677 -6.66 -8.15 22.55
CA SER A 677 -7.28 -9.09 21.59
C SER A 677 -6.28 -10.11 21.10
N PRO A 678 -6.72 -11.21 20.46
CA PRO A 678 -5.83 -12.07 19.70
C PRO A 678 -5.07 -11.26 18.62
N LEU A 679 -3.86 -11.73 18.32
CA LEU A 679 -3.05 -11.31 17.18
C LEU A 679 -3.00 -12.46 16.16
N PHE A 680 -3.80 -12.36 15.10
CA PHE A 680 -3.92 -13.42 14.10
C PHE A 680 -2.70 -13.46 13.17
N ALA A 681 -2.40 -14.67 12.68
CA ALA A 681 -1.48 -14.85 11.58
C ALA A 681 -2.04 -14.25 10.29
N VAL A 682 -1.15 -13.87 9.38
CA VAL A 682 -1.48 -13.25 8.10
C VAL A 682 -1.45 -14.31 7.01
N SER A 683 -2.60 -14.67 6.44
CA SER A 683 -2.75 -15.85 5.58
C SER A 683 -1.89 -15.83 4.31
N TYR A 684 -1.61 -14.65 3.75
CA TYR A 684 -0.74 -14.54 2.57
C TYR A 684 0.77 -14.54 2.92
N LEU A 685 1.14 -14.39 4.19
CA LEU A 685 2.52 -14.55 4.66
C LEU A 685 2.80 -15.97 5.11
N ASP A 686 1.87 -16.53 5.89
CA ASP A 686 1.97 -17.85 6.47
C ASP A 686 0.63 -18.61 6.40
N PRO A 687 0.65 -19.90 6.04
CA PRO A 687 -0.52 -20.76 6.15
C PRO A 687 -1.05 -20.81 7.59
N ILE A 688 -2.38 -20.76 7.73
CA ILE A 688 -3.11 -20.86 9.01
C ILE A 688 -3.49 -22.30 9.31
#